data_AF-A0AAW0FLC4-F1
#
_entry.id   AF-A0AAW0FLC4-F1
#
_cell.length_a   1.000
_cell.length_b   1.000
_cell.length_c   1.000
_cell.angle_alpha   90.00
_cell.angle_beta   90.00
_cell.angle_gamma   90.00
#
_symmetry.space_group_name_H-M   'P 1'
#
loop_
_entity.id
_entity.type
_entity.pdbx_description
1 polymer ?
#
loop_
_entity_poly.entity_id
_entity_poly.type
_entity_poly.pdbx_seq_one_letter_code
_entity_poly.pdbx_strand_id
1 'polypeptide(L)'
;MALPPKGRKRFLADLESAIITHKSRGSCYKTNELQITDLFEGEDEGAFVCAVSDSQGNKYAYLSFIISDTSDYPKYHTFYCFSLDGVPSPPVQRVIDRMADCQSITIDGLLESMLEFLAKDFTSGHPISEIQKEDDEAETDGEDVQGDFDVSMSSGLNIDSEVMQRDFQEIIAAGYRPNIIRLRDDEVVISVSIPVISLASTIEPRALMAWDSRLLSKSQYLTLIISGMQGIYPFTADDGTFLPNLAGRGVKNLQYHVGLTPQNKPDQNLILSLLRSFNVPTIDEIVLPSIKNIHIAESILGRNPSHEFNFSLSASLESLLRDRFMQIIRLRLKCNIGWAGAESLISSSSQMQISADELFFDDSTELLRAEEEEQSLASSYSLPSDPLANGERPSHINVPLLAFSYLIRRLTLCTRFCLVCYNKIDYDFETLKPYVCNSKLCTYQYYNLNFGTPLEYEICFRPATVDLLVSFAYIAAAEKSLRDPLPTGMGLMVPDITDMKKPAVDFDQLSKDVMQRTIVYLLNTLPPIQEMKEYLESIHKGTIKPRLADMDPQILPAAWLLLRWCIASCTAHIDEIMVPEDCVGNIDPPCRQFRFSIGAPDKEAKFRTCQENAKARDANAAQYPSLYAFHGSPVKNWHSIIRHGLLLMNVVHGRSYGDGVYFAKQGQVSMGTYASPSSFMWRSTRLNPISCAALAELDTDWIICRYLLVRCGDISPYLPFTETPVCSPVPEDTPSVELDPAHPLTFSGKNITIPEPGYRLQQLLEARRKEFENEGDTVEIEDIIHILL
;
A
#
# COMPACT_ATOMS: atom_id res chain seq x y z
N MET A 1 8.75 20.74 39.14
CA MET A 1 7.45 20.04 39.28
C MET A 1 7.51 18.87 38.31
N ALA A 2 7.56 17.62 38.78
CA ALA A 2 7.71 16.46 37.90
C ALA A 2 6.44 16.31 37.03
N LEU A 3 6.62 16.13 35.71
CA LEU A 3 5.52 15.82 34.81
C LEU A 3 4.83 14.52 35.29
N PRO A 4 3.49 14.45 35.28
CA PRO A 4 2.79 13.22 35.64
C PRO A 4 3.22 12.08 34.69
N PRO A 5 3.36 10.84 35.20
CA PRO A 5 3.66 9.70 34.35
C PRO A 5 2.61 9.57 33.24
N LYS A 6 3.01 9.07 32.07
CA LYS A 6 2.14 8.78 30.92
C LYS A 6 2.28 7.31 30.50
N GLY A 7 1.31 6.80 29.74
CA GLY A 7 1.31 5.45 29.20
C GLY A 7 1.27 4.38 30.29
N ARG A 8 1.98 3.25 30.08
CA ARG A 8 1.96 2.08 30.96
C ARG A 8 2.18 2.41 32.44
N LYS A 9 3.10 3.32 32.75
CA LYS A 9 3.39 3.73 34.14
C LYS A 9 2.24 4.50 34.79
N ARG A 10 1.46 5.24 33.98
CA ARG A 10 0.29 5.97 34.45
C ARG A 10 -0.90 5.04 34.67
N PHE A 11 -1.09 4.08 33.78
CA PHE A 11 -2.12 3.04 33.92
C PHE A 11 -1.94 2.25 35.22
N LEU A 12 -0.73 1.72 35.46
CA LEU A 12 -0.43 0.97 36.68
C LEU A 12 -0.64 1.81 37.94
N ALA A 13 -0.24 3.09 37.92
CA ALA A 13 -0.42 3.99 39.05
C ALA A 13 -1.91 4.33 39.31
N ASP A 14 -2.72 4.53 38.27
CA ASP A 14 -4.16 4.78 38.41
C ASP A 14 -4.89 3.52 38.86
N LEU A 15 -4.48 2.33 38.38
CA LEU A 15 -5.06 1.04 38.81
C LEU A 15 -4.74 0.74 40.27
N GLU A 16 -3.49 0.91 40.67
CA GLU A 16 -3.06 0.75 42.06
C GLU A 16 -3.79 1.76 42.96
N SER A 17 -3.95 3.01 42.51
CA SER A 17 -4.73 4.03 43.21
C SER A 17 -6.20 3.64 43.37
N ALA A 18 -6.85 3.13 42.32
CA ALA A 18 -8.25 2.68 42.37
C ALA A 18 -8.42 1.49 43.33
N ILE A 19 -7.51 0.51 43.29
CA ILE A 19 -7.53 -0.67 44.19
C ILE A 19 -7.31 -0.25 45.65
N ILE A 20 -6.36 0.64 45.92
CA ILE A 20 -6.08 1.16 47.27
C ILE A 20 -7.28 1.98 47.78
N THR A 21 -7.86 2.83 46.93
CA THR A 21 -9.01 3.67 47.29
C THR A 21 -10.22 2.79 47.63
N HIS A 22 -10.48 1.75 46.84
CA HIS A 22 -11.54 0.77 47.12
C HIS A 22 -11.33 0.05 48.47
N LYS A 23 -10.11 -0.44 48.73
CA LYS A 23 -9.77 -1.18 49.96
C LYS A 23 -9.73 -0.33 51.23
N SER A 24 -9.35 0.95 51.12
CA SER A 24 -9.13 1.82 52.29
C SER A 24 -10.37 2.59 52.74
N ARG A 25 -11.33 2.85 51.85
CA ARG A 25 -12.51 3.70 52.16
C ARG A 25 -13.84 2.96 52.30
N GLY A 26 -13.92 1.67 51.93
CA GLY A 26 -15.17 0.91 51.99
C GLY A 26 -16.22 1.45 51.01
N SER A 27 -16.26 0.90 49.80
CA SER A 27 -17.20 1.24 48.71
C SER A 27 -17.19 2.74 48.32
N CYS A 28 -16.11 3.18 47.66
CA CYS A 28 -16.06 4.53 47.07
C CYS A 28 -16.83 4.66 45.76
N TYR A 29 -17.10 3.56 45.06
CA TYR A 29 -17.90 3.52 43.84
C TYR A 29 -19.26 2.89 44.17
N LYS A 30 -20.25 3.75 44.44
CA LYS A 30 -21.62 3.36 44.80
C LYS A 30 -22.62 4.32 44.18
N THR A 31 -23.66 3.75 43.56
CA THR A 31 -24.91 4.45 43.23
C THR A 31 -25.99 4.06 44.25
N ASN A 32 -27.19 4.65 44.16
CA ASN A 32 -28.26 4.37 45.13
C ASN A 32 -28.65 2.88 45.22
N GLU A 33 -28.36 2.09 44.18
CA GLU A 33 -28.83 0.70 44.03
C GLU A 33 -27.69 -0.33 43.85
N LEU A 34 -26.54 0.07 43.29
CA LEU A 34 -25.42 -0.82 42.95
C LEU A 34 -24.09 -0.32 43.54
N GLN A 35 -23.19 -1.24 43.85
CA GLN A 35 -21.85 -0.95 44.36
C GLN A 35 -20.81 -1.91 43.79
N ILE A 36 -19.57 -1.44 43.66
CA ILE A 36 -18.44 -2.33 43.37
C ILE A 36 -18.03 -3.02 44.67
N THR A 37 -17.96 -4.35 44.67
CA THR A 37 -17.57 -5.15 45.84
C THR A 37 -16.12 -5.59 45.76
N ASP A 38 -15.63 -5.95 44.57
CA ASP A 38 -14.24 -6.38 44.36
C ASP A 38 -13.62 -5.65 43.16
N LEU A 39 -12.35 -5.26 43.29
CA LEU A 39 -11.54 -4.68 42.24
C LEU A 39 -10.11 -5.22 42.37
N PHE A 40 -9.61 -5.90 41.34
CA PHE A 40 -8.28 -6.49 41.33
C PHE A 40 -7.68 -6.54 39.92
N GLU A 41 -6.36 -6.73 39.84
CA GLU A 41 -5.62 -6.80 38.57
C GLU A 41 -6.01 -8.05 37.77
N GLY A 42 -6.12 -7.93 36.45
CA GLY A 42 -6.44 -9.02 35.55
C GLY A 42 -5.22 -9.89 35.23
N GLU A 43 -5.44 -11.02 34.55
CA GLU A 43 -4.37 -11.96 34.17
C GLU A 43 -3.47 -11.40 33.05
N ASP A 44 -4.03 -10.55 32.19
CA ASP A 44 -3.35 -9.93 31.05
C ASP A 44 -2.79 -8.54 31.37
N GLU A 45 -1.70 -8.15 30.69
CA GLU A 45 -1.11 -6.83 30.83
C GLU A 45 -2.09 -5.75 30.33
N GLY A 46 -2.44 -4.77 31.18
CA GLY A 46 -3.46 -3.77 30.85
C GLY A 46 -4.89 -4.16 31.23
N ALA A 47 -5.06 -5.31 31.91
CA ALA A 47 -6.37 -5.80 32.34
C ALA A 47 -6.65 -5.57 33.83
N PHE A 48 -7.92 -5.35 34.16
CA PHE A 48 -8.42 -5.37 35.53
C PHE A 48 -9.85 -5.93 35.58
N VAL A 49 -10.26 -6.40 36.75
CA VAL A 49 -11.56 -7.06 36.95
C VAL A 49 -12.29 -6.39 38.09
N CYS A 50 -13.59 -6.16 37.91
CA CYS A 50 -14.46 -5.67 38.95
C CYS A 50 -15.74 -6.51 39.13
N ALA A 51 -16.17 -6.63 40.38
CA ALA A 51 -17.45 -7.23 40.76
C ALA A 51 -18.44 -6.15 41.16
N VAL A 52 -19.63 -6.18 40.57
CA VAL A 52 -20.75 -5.31 40.92
C VAL A 52 -21.78 -6.13 41.68
N SER A 53 -22.26 -5.60 42.80
CA SER A 53 -23.34 -6.20 43.61
C SER A 53 -24.41 -5.17 43.91
N ASP A 54 -25.62 -5.64 44.20
CA ASP A 54 -26.72 -4.79 44.65
C ASP A 54 -26.52 -4.27 46.09
N SER A 55 -27.38 -3.34 46.47
CA SER A 55 -27.47 -2.79 47.84
C SER A 55 -27.74 -3.83 48.95
N GLN A 56 -28.19 -5.04 48.60
CA GLN A 56 -28.45 -6.16 49.52
C GLN A 56 -27.28 -7.17 49.57
N GLY A 57 -26.24 -6.97 48.76
CA GLY A 57 -25.05 -7.83 48.69
C GLY A 57 -25.17 -9.01 47.72
N ASN A 58 -26.21 -9.06 46.87
CA ASN A 58 -26.31 -10.06 45.81
C ASN A 58 -25.43 -9.66 44.63
N LYS A 59 -24.63 -10.61 44.14
CA LYS A 59 -23.76 -10.42 42.97
C LYS A 59 -24.61 -10.11 41.74
N TYR A 60 -24.33 -8.99 41.10
CA TYR A 60 -25.07 -8.49 39.93
C TYR A 60 -24.31 -8.73 38.61
N ALA A 61 -23.01 -8.46 38.57
CA ALA A 61 -22.16 -8.74 37.41
C ALA A 61 -20.68 -8.86 37.78
N TYR A 62 -19.95 -9.74 37.10
CA TYR A 62 -18.49 -9.82 37.12
C TYR A 62 -17.95 -9.42 35.75
N LEU A 63 -17.22 -8.31 35.69
CA LEU A 63 -16.77 -7.69 34.45
C LEU A 63 -15.25 -7.58 34.44
N SER A 64 -14.66 -7.92 33.30
CA SER A 64 -13.23 -7.72 33.04
C SER A 64 -13.07 -6.65 31.97
N PHE A 65 -12.09 -5.79 32.21
CA PHE A 65 -11.69 -4.70 31.33
C PHE A 65 -10.27 -4.94 30.85
N ILE A 66 -10.03 -4.76 29.55
CA ILE A 66 -8.71 -4.84 28.92
C ILE A 66 -8.47 -3.56 28.13
N ILE A 67 -7.30 -2.95 28.30
CA ILE A 67 -6.84 -1.84 27.46
C ILE A 67 -6.08 -2.38 26.25
N SER A 68 -6.42 -1.89 25.05
CA SER A 68 -5.78 -2.29 23.78
C SER A 68 -4.28 -1.99 23.71
N ASP A 69 -3.86 -0.80 24.13
CA ASP A 69 -2.45 -0.40 24.29
C ASP A 69 -2.32 0.52 25.52
N THR A 70 -1.56 0.07 26.52
CA THR A 70 -1.34 0.84 27.75
C THR A 70 -0.45 2.06 27.55
N SER A 71 0.26 2.17 26.42
CA SER A 71 1.16 3.29 26.07
C SER A 71 0.39 4.59 25.81
N ASP A 72 -0.84 4.48 25.32
CA ASP A 72 -1.72 5.60 24.97
C ASP A 72 -2.62 6.07 26.13
N TYR A 73 -2.51 5.42 27.29
CA TYR A 73 -3.25 5.79 28.49
C TYR A 73 -2.74 7.11 29.11
N PRO A 74 -3.63 8.05 29.52
CA PRO A 74 -5.10 7.97 29.56
C PRO A 74 -5.81 8.68 28.40
N LYS A 75 -5.13 9.10 27.33
CA LYS A 75 -5.69 10.07 26.36
C LYS A 75 -6.15 9.51 25.01
N TYR A 76 -5.62 8.36 24.59
CA TYR A 76 -5.87 7.84 23.24
C TYR A 76 -6.10 6.33 23.20
N HIS A 77 -6.33 5.71 24.36
CA HIS A 77 -6.49 4.27 24.52
C HIS A 77 -7.96 3.86 24.39
N THR A 78 -8.18 2.57 24.12
CA THR A 78 -9.51 1.95 24.01
C THR A 78 -9.62 0.82 25.01
N PHE A 79 -10.81 0.62 25.56
CA PHE A 79 -11.09 -0.45 26.51
C PHE A 79 -12.06 -1.44 25.89
N TYR A 80 -11.85 -2.72 26.21
CA TYR A 80 -12.80 -3.78 25.95
C TYR A 80 -13.34 -4.28 27.27
N CYS A 81 -14.65 -4.43 27.36
CA CYS A 81 -15.34 -4.96 28.53
C CYS A 81 -15.98 -6.30 28.17
N PHE A 82 -15.90 -7.29 29.05
CA PHE A 82 -16.60 -8.56 28.88
C PHE A 82 -17.07 -9.09 30.23
N SER A 83 -18.18 -9.85 30.20
CA SER A 83 -18.66 -10.54 31.39
C SER A 83 -17.91 -11.86 31.57
N LEU A 84 -17.50 -12.10 32.81
CA LEU A 84 -16.89 -13.35 33.25
C LEU A 84 -17.93 -14.35 33.79
N ASP A 85 -19.19 -13.95 33.93
CA ASP A 85 -20.28 -14.77 34.50
C ASP A 85 -21.02 -15.63 33.43
N GLY A 86 -20.38 -15.93 32.29
CA GLY A 86 -21.00 -16.69 31.21
C GLY A 86 -21.87 -15.81 30.31
N VAL A 87 -23.14 -16.18 30.06
CA VAL A 87 -24.06 -15.37 29.24
C VAL A 87 -24.54 -14.16 30.06
N PRO A 88 -24.17 -12.93 29.70
CA PRO A 88 -24.56 -11.75 30.46
C PRO A 88 -26.07 -11.53 30.39
N SER A 89 -26.64 -11.00 31.48
CA SER A 89 -28.04 -10.58 31.47
C SER A 89 -28.25 -9.44 30.45
N PRO A 90 -29.45 -9.30 29.85
CA PRO A 90 -29.69 -8.25 28.85
C PRO A 90 -29.29 -6.83 29.29
N PRO A 91 -29.48 -6.41 30.56
CA PRO A 91 -28.98 -5.13 31.06
C PRO A 91 -27.44 -5.04 31.07
N VAL A 92 -26.75 -6.11 31.45
CA VAL A 92 -25.28 -6.16 31.49
C VAL A 92 -24.72 -6.18 30.07
N GLN A 93 -25.36 -6.89 29.13
CA GLN A 93 -24.95 -6.90 27.73
C GLN A 93 -25.04 -5.50 27.11
N ARG A 94 -26.13 -4.76 27.34
CA ARG A 94 -26.26 -3.38 26.84
C ARG A 94 -25.21 -2.43 27.41
N VAL A 95 -24.81 -2.63 28.67
CA VAL A 95 -23.71 -1.84 29.26
C VAL A 95 -22.37 -2.22 28.65
N ILE A 96 -22.11 -3.51 28.41
CA ILE A 96 -20.90 -3.96 27.71
C ILE A 96 -20.82 -3.32 26.32
N ASP A 97 -21.92 -3.34 25.56
CA ASP A 97 -21.99 -2.75 24.22
C ASP A 97 -21.74 -1.23 24.27
N ARG A 98 -22.31 -0.50 25.23
CA ARG A 98 -22.09 0.94 25.41
C ARG A 98 -20.69 1.30 25.93
N MET A 99 -20.07 0.43 26.73
CA MET A 99 -18.71 0.63 27.23
C MET A 99 -17.68 0.49 26.12
N ALA A 100 -17.95 -0.31 25.09
CA ALA A 100 -17.09 -0.40 23.90
C ALA A 100 -17.01 0.92 23.11
N ASP A 101 -18.04 1.77 23.20
CA ASP A 101 -18.15 3.06 22.50
C ASP A 101 -17.60 4.26 23.29
N CYS A 102 -17.14 4.05 24.54
CA CYS A 102 -16.65 5.14 25.38
C CYS A 102 -15.28 5.69 24.90
N GLN A 103 -15.12 7.02 25.00
CA GLN A 103 -13.83 7.69 24.76
C GLN A 103 -12.78 7.29 25.83
N SER A 104 -11.51 7.60 25.57
CA SER A 104 -10.43 7.40 26.53
C SER A 104 -10.72 8.11 27.85
N ILE A 105 -10.80 7.34 28.94
CA ILE A 105 -11.16 7.82 30.27
C ILE A 105 -10.19 7.23 31.31
N THR A 106 -10.12 7.80 32.50
CA THR A 106 -9.35 7.18 33.60
C THR A 106 -10.10 5.99 34.17
N ILE A 107 -9.38 5.09 34.85
CA ILE A 107 -9.99 3.92 35.52
C ILE A 107 -11.11 4.35 36.47
N ASP A 108 -10.90 5.40 37.26
CA ASP A 108 -11.93 5.94 38.18
C ASP A 108 -13.18 6.41 37.44
N GLY A 109 -13.01 7.20 36.36
CA GLY A 109 -14.13 7.70 35.58
C GLY A 109 -14.88 6.59 34.83
N LEU A 110 -14.17 5.53 34.42
CA LEU A 110 -14.78 4.35 33.81
C LEU A 110 -15.68 3.61 34.79
N LEU A 111 -15.18 3.36 36.01
CA LEU A 111 -15.94 2.65 37.05
C LEU A 111 -17.18 3.43 37.50
N GLU A 112 -17.09 4.76 37.61
CA GLU A 112 -18.23 5.63 37.91
C GLU A 112 -19.27 5.62 36.79
N SER A 113 -18.83 5.82 35.54
CA SER A 113 -19.72 5.81 34.36
C SER A 113 -20.44 4.48 34.20
N MET A 114 -19.72 3.36 34.37
CA MET A 114 -20.28 2.01 34.32
C MET A 114 -21.40 1.82 35.35
N LEU A 115 -21.19 2.23 36.60
CA LEU A 115 -22.21 2.11 37.65
C LEU A 115 -23.45 2.97 37.37
N GLU A 116 -23.28 4.17 36.81
CA GLU A 116 -24.40 5.02 36.41
C GLU A 116 -25.24 4.39 35.30
N PHE A 117 -24.59 3.77 34.31
CA PHE A 117 -25.29 3.09 33.23
C PHE A 117 -26.03 1.85 33.72
N LEU A 118 -25.42 1.06 34.60
CA LEU A 118 -26.09 -0.11 35.19
C LEU A 118 -27.29 0.30 36.06
N ALA A 119 -27.22 1.42 36.78
CA ALA A 119 -28.32 1.92 37.63
C ALA A 119 -29.53 2.46 36.81
N LYS A 120 -29.28 3.13 35.68
CA LYS A 120 -30.37 3.60 34.77
C LYS A 120 -31.16 2.44 34.16
N ASP A 121 -30.48 1.34 33.86
CA ASP A 121 -31.11 0.13 33.34
C ASP A 121 -31.77 -0.73 34.44
N PHE A 122 -31.32 -0.60 35.69
CA PHE A 122 -31.92 -1.26 36.86
C PHE A 122 -33.30 -0.66 37.22
N THR A 123 -33.47 0.65 37.03
CA THR A 123 -34.71 1.39 37.35
C THR A 123 -35.80 1.33 36.27
N SER A 124 -35.46 0.96 35.04
CA SER A 124 -36.37 0.99 33.87
C SER A 124 -37.10 -0.33 33.60
N GLY A 125 -37.20 -1.22 34.61
CA GLY A 125 -37.90 -2.50 34.50
C GLY A 125 -39.40 -2.37 34.22
N HIS A 126 -39.80 -2.35 32.94
CA HIS A 126 -41.16 -2.67 32.52
C HIS A 126 -41.26 -4.11 32.00
N PRO A 127 -42.27 -4.89 32.44
CA PRO A 127 -42.46 -6.26 32.02
C PRO A 127 -43.03 -6.33 30.60
N ILE A 128 -42.51 -7.29 29.84
CA ILE A 128 -43.01 -7.70 28.53
C ILE A 128 -44.48 -8.17 28.70
N SER A 129 -45.42 -7.49 28.05
CA SER A 129 -46.76 -8.03 27.80
C SER A 129 -46.96 -8.13 26.29
N GLU A 130 -47.26 -9.36 25.86
CA GLU A 130 -47.91 -9.69 24.60
C GLU A 130 -49.22 -8.90 24.46
N ILE A 131 -49.56 -8.45 23.24
CA ILE A 131 -50.91 -8.26 22.65
C ILE A 131 -50.64 -7.82 21.20
N GLN A 132 -50.75 -8.74 20.24
CA GLN A 132 -51.92 -9.06 19.41
C GLN A 132 -52.00 -8.20 18.14
N LYS A 133 -52.15 -8.95 17.03
CA LYS A 133 -52.68 -8.46 15.76
C LYS A 133 -54.09 -7.94 15.98
N GLU A 134 -54.42 -6.80 15.40
CA GLU A 134 -55.72 -6.56 14.78
C GLU A 134 -55.56 -5.45 13.72
N ASP A 135 -56.09 -5.75 12.54
CA ASP A 135 -56.28 -4.86 11.41
C ASP A 135 -57.34 -3.80 11.77
N ASP A 136 -57.22 -2.58 11.23
CA ASP A 136 -58.33 -1.93 10.52
C ASP A 136 -57.89 -0.59 9.89
N GLU A 137 -58.38 -0.39 8.68
CA GLU A 137 -58.20 0.76 7.79
C GLU A 137 -59.03 1.97 8.25
N ALA A 138 -58.53 3.20 8.05
CA ALA A 138 -59.33 4.36 7.66
C ALA A 138 -58.46 5.53 7.19
N GLU A 139 -58.67 5.95 5.94
CA GLU A 139 -58.29 7.25 5.39
C GLU A 139 -59.09 8.37 6.06
N THR A 140 -58.47 9.53 6.34
CA THR A 140 -59.13 10.84 6.18
C THR A 140 -58.12 11.98 6.07
N ASP A 141 -58.39 12.89 5.13
CA ASP A 141 -57.65 14.08 4.73
C ASP A 141 -57.55 15.20 5.79
N GLY A 142 -56.45 15.97 5.68
CA GLY A 142 -56.43 17.45 5.66
C GLY A 142 -56.66 18.25 6.95
N GLU A 143 -55.62 18.96 7.40
CA GLU A 143 -55.54 20.45 7.45
C GLU A 143 -54.47 20.95 8.45
N ASP A 144 -53.84 22.05 8.05
CA ASP A 144 -52.70 22.73 8.68
C ASP A 144 -52.96 23.25 10.10
N VAL A 145 -52.00 23.07 11.01
CA VAL A 145 -51.80 23.96 12.16
C VAL A 145 -50.31 24.22 12.36
N GLN A 146 -49.93 25.48 12.15
CA GLN A 146 -48.63 26.05 12.45
C GLN A 146 -48.56 26.47 13.92
N GLY A 147 -47.54 26.01 14.66
CA GLY A 147 -47.27 26.52 16.01
C GLY A 147 -46.32 25.69 16.89
N ASP A 148 -45.08 26.17 16.95
CA ASP A 148 -44.12 26.13 18.08
C ASP A 148 -43.43 24.83 18.52
N PHE A 149 -42.10 24.87 18.32
CA PHE A 149 -41.04 24.49 19.27
C PHE A 149 -41.18 23.13 19.97
N ASP A 150 -40.86 22.06 19.24
CA ASP A 150 -40.46 20.79 19.84
C ASP A 150 -39.01 20.47 19.44
N VAL A 151 -38.15 20.33 20.45
CA VAL A 151 -36.78 19.80 20.31
C VAL A 151 -36.92 18.29 20.15
N SER A 152 -37.32 17.88 18.95
CA SER A 152 -37.26 16.49 18.54
C SER A 152 -35.82 16.14 18.18
N MET A 153 -35.23 15.17 18.89
CA MET A 153 -34.03 14.45 18.46
C MET A 153 -34.31 13.79 17.12
N SER A 154 -34.10 14.52 16.03
CA SER A 154 -34.03 13.91 14.70
C SER A 154 -32.70 13.18 14.58
N SER A 155 -32.74 11.85 14.66
CA SER A 155 -31.78 10.98 13.96
C SER A 155 -31.95 11.25 12.46
N GLY A 156 -31.35 12.33 11.97
CA GLY A 156 -31.47 12.79 10.59
C GLY A 156 -30.11 13.17 10.03
N LEU A 157 -29.88 12.84 8.76
CA LEU A 157 -28.75 13.29 7.96
C LEU A 157 -28.63 14.82 8.04
N ASN A 158 -27.45 15.33 8.39
CA ASN A 158 -27.16 16.76 8.43
C ASN A 158 -26.21 17.11 7.29
N ILE A 159 -26.78 17.15 6.07
CA ILE A 159 -26.06 17.44 4.83
C ILE A 159 -26.43 18.83 4.37
N ASP A 160 -25.48 19.77 4.43
CA ASP A 160 -25.60 21.06 3.79
C ASP A 160 -25.44 20.92 2.27
N SER A 161 -26.57 20.98 1.56
CA SER A 161 -26.62 20.79 0.11
C SER A 161 -25.90 21.90 -0.67
N GLU A 162 -25.87 23.13 -0.17
CA GLU A 162 -25.21 24.25 -0.86
C GLU A 162 -23.69 24.09 -0.81
N VAL A 163 -23.17 23.76 0.38
CA VAL A 163 -21.73 23.49 0.58
C VAL A 163 -21.30 22.27 -0.23
N MET A 164 -22.08 21.19 -0.20
CA MET A 164 -21.79 19.98 -0.99
C MET A 164 -21.77 20.25 -2.49
N GLN A 165 -22.74 21.01 -3.00
CA GLN A 165 -22.80 21.34 -4.42
C GLN A 165 -21.58 22.17 -4.85
N ARG A 166 -21.20 23.19 -4.07
CA ARG A 166 -19.98 23.97 -4.31
C ARG A 166 -18.74 23.07 -4.33
N ASP A 167 -18.59 22.22 -3.32
CA ASP A 167 -17.43 21.34 -3.21
C ASP A 167 -17.34 20.36 -4.39
N PHE A 168 -18.48 19.84 -4.85
CA PHE A 168 -18.53 18.95 -6.02
C PHE A 168 -18.19 19.69 -7.31
N GLN A 169 -18.63 20.93 -7.47
CA GLN A 169 -18.26 21.77 -8.61
C GLN A 169 -16.75 22.03 -8.66
N GLU A 170 -16.11 22.29 -7.52
CA GLU A 170 -14.65 22.43 -7.45
C GLU A 170 -13.92 21.14 -7.82
N ILE A 171 -14.42 19.98 -7.39
CA ILE A 171 -13.85 18.67 -7.74
C ILE A 171 -13.95 18.42 -9.26
N ILE A 172 -15.08 18.77 -9.87
CA ILE A 172 -15.28 18.67 -11.32
C ILE A 172 -14.36 19.64 -12.06
N ALA A 173 -14.22 20.88 -11.57
CA ALA A 173 -13.33 21.89 -12.13
C ALA A 173 -11.85 21.46 -12.08
N ALA A 174 -11.46 20.67 -11.07
CA ALA A 174 -10.14 20.05 -10.97
C ALA A 174 -9.96 18.82 -11.90
N GLY A 175 -10.98 18.43 -12.67
CA GLY A 175 -10.93 17.33 -13.63
C GLY A 175 -11.30 15.96 -13.05
N TYR A 176 -11.80 15.89 -11.82
CA TYR A 176 -12.17 14.64 -11.16
C TYR A 176 -13.68 14.37 -11.23
N ARG A 177 -14.13 13.19 -10.79
CA ARG A 177 -15.53 12.76 -10.82
C ARG A 177 -16.03 12.46 -9.40
N PRO A 178 -16.76 13.39 -8.74
CA PRO A 178 -17.34 13.15 -7.42
C PRO A 178 -18.62 12.33 -7.53
N ASN A 179 -18.89 11.50 -6.52
CA ASN A 179 -20.13 10.75 -6.37
C ASN A 179 -20.51 10.68 -4.89
N ILE A 180 -21.81 10.68 -4.62
CA ILE A 180 -22.40 10.43 -3.30
C ILE A 180 -23.21 9.14 -3.33
N ILE A 181 -23.02 8.32 -2.30
CA ILE A 181 -23.68 7.02 -2.15
C ILE A 181 -24.27 6.97 -0.75
N ARG A 182 -25.61 6.91 -0.70
CA ARG A 182 -26.38 6.78 0.54
C ARG A 182 -26.58 5.30 0.84
N LEU A 183 -26.17 4.87 2.03
CA LEU A 183 -26.36 3.52 2.55
C LEU A 183 -27.62 3.48 3.44
N ARG A 184 -28.07 2.27 3.79
CA ARG A 184 -29.36 2.06 4.49
C ARG A 184 -29.38 2.51 5.95
N ASP A 185 -28.21 2.72 6.57
CA ASP A 185 -28.06 3.00 8.00
C ASP A 185 -27.72 4.49 8.28
N ASP A 186 -28.27 5.42 7.50
CA ASP A 186 -27.94 6.87 7.54
C ASP A 186 -26.46 7.20 7.31
N GLU A 187 -25.69 6.24 6.78
CA GLU A 187 -24.31 6.47 6.38
C GLU A 187 -24.24 7.03 4.96
N VAL A 188 -23.51 8.13 4.82
CA VAL A 188 -23.18 8.74 3.53
C VAL A 188 -21.73 8.47 3.23
N VAL A 189 -21.47 7.98 2.02
CA VAL A 189 -20.14 7.73 1.48
C VAL A 189 -19.91 8.66 0.30
N ILE A 190 -18.76 9.33 0.29
CA ILE A 190 -18.31 10.14 -0.82
C ILE A 190 -17.23 9.38 -1.56
N SER A 191 -17.30 9.35 -2.88
CA SER A 191 -16.20 8.82 -3.70
C SER A 191 -15.77 9.82 -4.75
N VAL A 192 -14.47 9.95 -4.97
CA VAL A 192 -13.88 10.76 -6.02
C VAL A 192 -13.07 9.83 -6.93
N SER A 193 -13.24 9.96 -8.24
CA SER A 193 -12.54 9.09 -9.19
C SER A 193 -11.95 9.85 -10.38
N ILE A 194 -10.95 9.24 -11.01
CA ILE A 194 -10.33 9.71 -12.26
C ILE A 194 -10.08 8.50 -13.18
N PRO A 195 -10.33 8.61 -14.50
CA PRO A 195 -9.92 7.57 -15.43
C PRO A 195 -8.43 7.28 -15.29
N VAL A 196 -8.02 6.00 -15.19
CA VAL A 196 -6.60 5.65 -15.05
C VAL A 196 -5.80 6.11 -16.26
N ILE A 197 -6.42 6.16 -17.45
CA ILE A 197 -5.78 6.68 -18.66
C ILE A 197 -5.39 8.16 -18.53
N SER A 198 -6.12 8.96 -17.74
CA SER A 198 -5.78 10.36 -17.47
C SER A 198 -4.51 10.49 -16.62
N LEU A 199 -4.15 9.46 -15.85
CA LEU A 199 -2.88 9.44 -15.12
C LEU A 199 -1.69 9.27 -16.08
N ALA A 200 -1.90 8.69 -17.27
CA ALA A 200 -0.86 8.48 -18.26
C ALA A 200 -0.35 9.79 -18.90
N SER A 201 -1.06 10.92 -18.71
CA SER A 201 -0.57 12.24 -19.12
C SER A 201 0.35 12.89 -18.08
N THR A 202 0.27 12.48 -16.81
CA THR A 202 1.08 13.03 -15.72
C THR A 202 2.19 12.10 -15.25
N ILE A 203 1.95 10.79 -15.30
CA ILE A 203 2.85 9.72 -14.91
C ILE A 203 3.22 8.93 -16.16
N GLU A 204 4.51 8.61 -16.31
CA GLU A 204 4.98 7.84 -17.45
C GLU A 204 4.25 6.47 -17.50
N PRO A 205 3.68 6.06 -18.66
CA PRO A 205 2.83 4.88 -18.72
C PRO A 205 3.52 3.56 -18.38
N ARG A 206 4.82 3.40 -18.66
CA ARG A 206 5.58 2.21 -18.24
C ARG A 206 5.76 2.18 -16.73
N ALA A 207 5.90 3.33 -16.06
CA ALA A 207 5.90 3.39 -14.60
C ALA A 207 4.57 2.87 -14.03
N LEU A 208 3.43 3.29 -14.59
CA LEU A 208 2.11 2.75 -14.19
C LEU A 208 2.05 1.23 -14.35
N MET A 209 2.45 0.70 -15.51
CA MET A 209 2.49 -0.76 -15.74
C MET A 209 3.48 -1.48 -14.83
N ALA A 210 4.59 -0.83 -14.47
CA ALA A 210 5.59 -1.38 -13.57
C ALA A 210 5.10 -1.45 -12.12
N TRP A 211 4.26 -0.51 -11.69
CA TRP A 211 3.70 -0.49 -10.34
C TRP A 211 2.61 -1.54 -10.18
N ASP A 212 1.68 -1.61 -11.13
CA ASP A 212 0.69 -2.68 -11.23
C ASP A 212 0.23 -2.81 -12.70
N SER A 213 0.44 -3.99 -13.30
CA SER A 213 0.08 -4.23 -14.68
C SER A 213 -1.43 -4.06 -14.94
N ARG A 214 -2.27 -4.15 -13.90
CA ARG A 214 -3.71 -3.96 -14.03
C ARG A 214 -4.08 -2.56 -14.43
N LEU A 215 -3.32 -1.54 -14.01
CA LEU A 215 -3.67 -0.11 -14.17
C LEU A 215 -4.05 0.26 -15.61
N LEU A 216 -3.25 -0.18 -16.59
CA LEU A 216 -3.51 0.09 -18.02
C LEU A 216 -4.04 -1.14 -18.79
N SER A 217 -4.21 -2.29 -18.12
CA SER A 217 -4.67 -3.53 -18.76
C SER A 217 -6.11 -3.47 -19.28
N LYS A 218 -6.96 -2.64 -18.66
CA LYS A 218 -8.38 -2.44 -18.97
C LYS A 218 -8.77 -0.97 -18.71
N SER A 219 -9.86 -0.51 -19.31
CA SER A 219 -10.46 0.77 -18.91
C SER A 219 -11.11 0.66 -17.55
N GLN A 220 -10.69 1.54 -16.65
CA GLN A 220 -11.11 1.61 -15.26
C GLN A 220 -10.73 2.98 -14.68
N TYR A 221 -11.22 3.23 -13.47
CA TYR A 221 -11.03 4.46 -12.72
C TYR A 221 -10.18 4.17 -11.47
N LEU A 222 -9.29 5.09 -11.13
CA LEU A 222 -8.72 5.16 -9.78
C LEU A 222 -9.73 5.88 -8.90
N THR A 223 -10.18 5.23 -7.84
CA THR A 223 -11.28 5.69 -6.99
C THR A 223 -10.85 5.76 -5.53
N LEU A 224 -11.07 6.93 -4.93
CA LEU A 224 -10.98 7.15 -3.49
C LEU A 224 -12.40 7.11 -2.91
N ILE A 225 -12.61 6.33 -1.86
CA ILE A 225 -13.86 6.24 -1.12
C ILE A 225 -13.61 6.76 0.29
N ILE A 226 -14.45 7.68 0.76
CA ILE A 226 -14.39 8.33 2.07
C ILE A 226 -15.68 7.99 2.84
N SER A 227 -15.54 7.34 3.98
CA SER A 227 -16.64 6.89 4.85
C SER A 227 -16.39 7.26 6.32
N GLY A 228 -17.35 6.97 7.20
CA GLY A 228 -17.30 7.34 8.62
C GLY A 228 -17.79 8.76 8.94
N MET A 229 -18.48 9.41 8.01
CA MET A 229 -19.05 10.75 8.20
C MET A 229 -20.39 10.74 8.97
N GLN A 230 -20.99 9.56 9.16
CA GLN A 230 -22.27 9.35 9.87
C GLN A 230 -23.39 10.32 9.40
N GLY A 231 -23.42 10.59 8.09
CA GLY A 231 -24.47 11.42 7.48
C GLY A 231 -24.31 12.93 7.71
N ILE A 232 -23.13 13.40 8.17
CA ILE A 232 -22.84 14.82 8.38
C ILE A 232 -21.92 15.34 7.26
N TYR A 233 -22.33 16.43 6.60
CA TYR A 233 -21.50 17.15 5.64
C TYR A 233 -21.82 18.66 5.65
N PRO A 234 -20.83 19.56 5.72
CA PRO A 234 -19.40 19.28 5.90
C PRO A 234 -19.10 18.70 7.28
N PHE A 235 -18.08 17.86 7.39
CA PHE A 235 -17.71 17.18 8.64
C PHE A 235 -16.55 17.86 9.40
N THR A 236 -15.96 18.91 8.83
CA THR A 236 -14.89 19.71 9.44
C THR A 236 -15.25 21.19 9.53
N ALA A 237 -14.67 21.88 10.52
CA ALA A 237 -14.59 23.33 10.56
C ALA A 237 -13.52 23.87 9.58
N ASP A 238 -13.44 25.19 9.48
CA ASP A 238 -12.49 25.96 8.66
C ASP A 238 -11.02 25.72 9.03
N ASP A 239 -10.74 25.39 10.30
CA ASP A 239 -9.41 25.03 10.81
C ASP A 239 -9.02 23.55 10.61
N GLY A 240 -9.91 22.75 10.00
CA GLY A 240 -9.70 21.31 9.78
C GLY A 240 -9.95 20.44 11.01
N THR A 241 -10.54 20.97 12.08
CA THR A 241 -11.04 20.17 13.21
C THR A 241 -12.38 19.52 12.85
N PHE A 242 -12.64 18.33 13.38
CA PHE A 242 -13.93 17.66 13.18
C PHE A 242 -15.02 18.39 13.96
N LEU A 243 -16.23 18.51 13.39
CA LEU A 243 -17.33 19.15 14.08
C LEU A 243 -17.71 18.40 15.38
N PRO A 244 -18.12 19.11 16.45
CA PRO A 244 -18.41 18.48 17.76
C PRO A 244 -19.43 17.35 17.71
N ASN A 245 -20.39 17.42 16.78
CA ASN A 245 -21.43 16.40 16.58
C ASN A 245 -20.88 15.06 16.08
N LEU A 246 -19.73 15.05 15.38
CA LEU A 246 -18.99 13.84 15.03
C LEU A 246 -18.12 13.36 16.21
N ALA A 247 -17.48 14.28 16.94
CA ALA A 247 -16.59 13.94 18.05
C ALA A 247 -17.34 13.29 19.23
N GLY A 248 -18.60 13.68 19.48
CA GLY A 248 -19.45 13.11 20.53
C GLY A 248 -19.99 11.70 20.26
N ARG A 249 -19.92 11.21 19.01
CA ARG A 249 -20.43 9.89 18.58
C ARG A 249 -19.35 8.81 18.46
N GLY A 250 -18.17 9.04 19.03
CA GLY A 250 -17.10 8.02 19.10
C GLY A 250 -16.38 7.74 17.77
N VAL A 251 -16.53 8.58 16.73
CA VAL A 251 -15.79 8.43 15.46
C VAL A 251 -14.30 8.57 15.73
N LYS A 252 -13.56 7.46 15.65
CA LYS A 252 -12.11 7.42 15.93
C LYS A 252 -11.28 8.04 14.80
N ASN A 253 -11.71 7.99 13.54
CA ASN A 253 -11.14 8.68 12.36
C ASN A 253 -12.02 8.43 11.11
N LEU A 254 -11.92 9.28 10.08
CA LEU A 254 -12.45 8.98 8.74
C LEU A 254 -11.79 7.72 8.17
N GLN A 255 -12.55 6.97 7.38
CA GLN A 255 -12.05 5.80 6.65
C GLN A 255 -11.81 6.18 5.19
N TYR A 256 -10.70 5.69 4.65
CA TYR A 256 -10.29 5.91 3.27
C TYR A 256 -10.02 4.56 2.62
N HIS A 257 -10.64 4.32 1.45
CA HIS A 257 -10.34 3.17 0.61
C HIS A 257 -9.88 3.63 -0.78
N VAL A 258 -8.78 3.08 -1.26
CA VAL A 258 -8.14 3.48 -2.53
C VAL A 258 -8.03 2.27 -3.42
N GLY A 259 -8.66 2.30 -4.59
CA GLY A 259 -8.67 1.13 -5.47
C GLY A 259 -9.10 1.44 -6.89
N LEU A 260 -9.34 0.38 -7.66
CA LEU A 260 -9.71 0.43 -9.06
C LEU A 260 -11.18 0.01 -9.22
N THR A 261 -11.94 0.79 -9.98
CA THR A 261 -13.35 0.48 -10.29
C THR A 261 -13.58 0.53 -11.79
N PRO A 262 -14.45 -0.35 -12.35
CA PRO A 262 -14.75 -0.34 -13.78
C PRO A 262 -15.50 0.93 -14.20
N GLN A 263 -16.26 1.53 -13.29
CA GLN A 263 -17.06 2.75 -13.51
C GLN A 263 -16.59 3.87 -12.58
N ASN A 264 -16.92 5.11 -12.92
CA ASN A 264 -16.60 6.29 -12.10
C ASN A 264 -17.30 6.25 -10.73
N LYS A 265 -18.53 5.73 -10.68
CA LYS A 265 -19.32 5.51 -9.47
C LYS A 265 -19.14 4.05 -9.00
N PRO A 266 -18.60 3.80 -7.80
CA PRO A 266 -18.47 2.44 -7.28
C PRO A 266 -19.84 1.81 -6.99
N ASP A 267 -19.94 0.49 -7.16
CA ASP A 267 -21.15 -0.28 -6.82
C ASP A 267 -21.38 -0.29 -5.30
N GLN A 268 -22.65 -0.24 -4.89
CA GLN A 268 -23.03 -0.29 -3.48
C GLN A 268 -22.58 -1.59 -2.80
N ASN A 269 -22.61 -2.73 -3.51
CA ASN A 269 -22.16 -4.00 -2.95
C ASN A 269 -20.66 -3.99 -2.65
N LEU A 270 -19.86 -3.35 -3.51
CA LEU A 270 -18.44 -3.18 -3.28
C LEU A 270 -18.20 -2.36 -2.01
N ILE A 271 -18.87 -1.22 -1.86
CA ILE A 271 -18.75 -0.37 -0.66
C ILE A 271 -19.13 -1.15 0.61
N LEU A 272 -20.28 -1.82 0.60
CA LEU A 272 -20.72 -2.64 1.73
C LEU A 272 -19.70 -3.72 2.09
N SER A 273 -19.02 -4.32 1.09
CA SER A 273 -17.97 -5.31 1.34
C SER A 273 -16.73 -4.71 1.98
N LEU A 274 -16.32 -3.51 1.55
CA LEU A 274 -15.16 -2.80 2.10
C LEU A 274 -15.41 -2.36 3.55
N LEU A 275 -16.58 -1.79 3.83
CA LEU A 275 -16.96 -1.36 5.19
C LEU A 275 -17.11 -2.55 6.15
N ARG A 276 -17.65 -3.69 5.69
CA ARG A 276 -17.77 -4.90 6.51
C ARG A 276 -16.42 -5.54 6.85
N SER A 277 -15.47 -5.52 5.91
CA SER A 277 -14.14 -6.10 6.13
C SER A 277 -13.38 -5.44 7.28
N PHE A 278 -13.77 -4.21 7.65
CA PHE A 278 -13.19 -3.45 8.74
C PHE A 278 -13.85 -3.70 10.12
N ASN A 279 -15.10 -4.19 10.14
CA ASN A 279 -15.85 -4.46 11.38
C ASN A 279 -15.59 -5.87 11.96
N VAL A 280 -14.81 -6.70 11.26
CA VAL A 280 -14.27 -7.94 11.82
C VAL A 280 -12.90 -7.61 12.39
N PRO A 281 -12.65 -7.73 13.70
CA PRO A 281 -11.30 -7.62 14.23
C PRO A 281 -10.47 -8.72 13.58
N THR A 282 -9.49 -8.34 12.76
CA THR A 282 -8.48 -9.26 12.26
C THR A 282 -7.66 -9.76 13.45
N ILE A 283 -8.00 -10.94 13.97
CA ILE A 283 -7.23 -11.68 14.99
C ILE A 283 -5.89 -12.21 14.39
N ASP A 284 -5.52 -11.81 13.17
CA ASP A 284 -4.28 -12.26 12.51
C ASP A 284 -3.03 -11.47 12.93
N GLU A 285 -3.16 -10.39 13.70
CA GLU A 285 -2.02 -9.64 14.25
C GLU A 285 -1.87 -9.91 15.75
N ILE A 286 -1.24 -11.05 16.08
CA ILE A 286 -0.27 -11.30 17.17
C ILE A 286 -0.27 -12.83 17.48
N VAL A 287 0.94 -13.41 17.44
CA VAL A 287 1.37 -14.77 17.82
C VAL A 287 1.46 -15.85 16.71
N LEU A 288 2.70 -16.22 16.41
CA LEU A 288 3.09 -17.55 15.90
C LEU A 288 3.67 -18.37 17.08
N PRO A 289 3.63 -19.72 17.10
CA PRO A 289 2.51 -20.63 16.88
C PRO A 289 2.26 -21.52 18.12
N SER A 290 1.03 -22.02 18.30
CA SER A 290 0.74 -23.46 18.49
C SER A 290 -0.77 -23.69 18.62
N ILE A 291 -1.22 -24.81 18.04
CA ILE A 291 -2.50 -25.51 18.22
C ILE A 291 -3.59 -25.22 17.15
N LYS A 292 -3.64 -26.21 16.26
CA LYS A 292 -4.75 -26.76 15.45
C LYS A 292 -6.19 -26.32 15.81
N ASN A 293 -6.95 -26.11 14.74
CA ASN A 293 -8.42 -26.07 14.61
C ASN A 293 -9.10 -24.74 14.97
N ILE A 294 -9.31 -23.86 14.00
CA ILE A 294 -10.51 -23.01 13.96
C ILE A 294 -11.04 -22.92 12.53
N HIS A 295 -12.23 -23.48 12.33
CA HIS A 295 -13.12 -23.20 11.20
C HIS A 295 -13.60 -21.75 11.31
N ILE A 296 -13.30 -20.88 10.33
CA ILE A 296 -13.97 -19.59 10.17
C ILE A 296 -14.77 -19.63 8.87
N ALA A 297 -16.04 -19.25 8.99
CA ALA A 297 -17.06 -19.34 7.97
C ALA A 297 -16.86 -18.29 6.87
N GLU A 298 -16.43 -18.73 5.68
CA GLU A 298 -16.65 -18.00 4.43
C GLU A 298 -17.88 -18.59 3.73
N SER A 299 -19.02 -17.92 3.88
CA SER A 299 -20.15 -18.00 2.96
C SER A 299 -20.26 -16.62 2.31
N ILE A 300 -20.14 -16.43 1.00
CA ILE A 300 -21.00 -16.95 -0.06
C ILE A 300 -20.22 -16.94 -1.39
N LEU A 301 -20.46 -17.95 -2.22
CA LEU A 301 -19.99 -18.10 -3.61
C LEU A 301 -19.96 -16.80 -4.42
N GLY A 302 -18.78 -16.33 -4.78
CA GLY A 302 -18.53 -15.22 -5.69
C GLY A 302 -17.12 -14.69 -5.47
N ARG A 303 -16.43 -14.23 -6.52
CA ARG A 303 -15.13 -13.56 -6.40
C ARG A 303 -15.19 -12.52 -5.28
N ASN A 304 -14.27 -12.53 -4.32
CA ASN A 304 -14.20 -11.45 -3.31
C ASN A 304 -13.99 -10.10 -4.03
N PRO A 305 -14.99 -9.18 -4.02
CA PRO A 305 -14.92 -7.92 -4.77
C PRO A 305 -13.76 -7.03 -4.29
N SER A 306 -13.40 -7.16 -3.00
CA SER A 306 -12.28 -6.44 -2.37
C SER A 306 -10.93 -6.70 -3.03
N HIS A 307 -10.69 -7.92 -3.54
CA HIS A 307 -9.43 -8.27 -4.21
C HIS A 307 -9.32 -7.70 -5.62
N GLU A 308 -10.44 -7.48 -6.31
CA GLU A 308 -10.44 -6.83 -7.63
C GLU A 308 -10.31 -5.31 -7.50
N PHE A 309 -10.82 -4.73 -6.41
CA PHE A 309 -10.67 -3.31 -6.08
C PHE A 309 -9.24 -2.93 -5.69
N ASN A 310 -8.58 -3.71 -4.83
CA ASN A 310 -7.25 -3.37 -4.33
C ASN A 310 -6.15 -3.57 -5.39
N PHE A 311 -5.27 -2.58 -5.51
CA PHE A 311 -4.04 -2.66 -6.29
C PHE A 311 -2.78 -2.56 -5.42
N SER A 312 -1.59 -2.75 -6.00
CA SER A 312 -0.34 -2.89 -5.23
C SER A 312 -0.03 -1.77 -4.23
N LEU A 313 -0.57 -0.56 -4.42
CA LEU A 313 -0.33 0.59 -3.54
C LEU A 313 -1.51 0.92 -2.61
N SER A 314 -2.66 0.25 -2.75
CA SER A 314 -3.88 0.54 -1.98
C SER A 314 -3.62 0.60 -0.47
N ALA A 315 -3.10 -0.46 0.13
CA ALA A 315 -2.89 -0.53 1.58
C ALA A 315 -1.97 0.58 2.12
N SER A 316 -0.93 0.93 1.37
CA SER A 316 0.01 2.00 1.75
C SER A 316 -0.65 3.38 1.70
N LEU A 317 -1.39 3.66 0.62
CA LEU A 317 -2.09 4.94 0.41
C LEU A 317 -3.26 5.12 1.38
N GLU A 318 -4.01 4.06 1.67
CA GLU A 318 -5.10 4.06 2.65
C GLU A 318 -4.58 4.36 4.06
N SER A 319 -3.51 3.68 4.48
CA SER A 319 -2.90 3.93 5.79
C SER A 319 -2.29 5.34 5.86
N LEU A 320 -1.68 5.84 4.79
CA LEU A 320 -1.21 7.23 4.74
C LEU A 320 -2.35 8.24 4.95
N LEU A 321 -3.46 8.06 4.24
CA LEU A 321 -4.62 8.95 4.34
C LEU A 321 -5.24 8.88 5.74
N ARG A 322 -5.37 7.68 6.30
CA ARG A 322 -5.87 7.49 7.66
C ARG A 322 -4.98 8.12 8.72
N ASP A 323 -3.67 7.92 8.63
CA ASP A 323 -2.76 8.20 9.74
C ASP A 323 -2.21 9.64 9.72
N ARG A 324 -2.05 10.24 8.54
CA ARG A 324 -1.37 11.56 8.40
C ARG A 324 -2.17 12.66 7.74
N PHE A 325 -3.12 12.35 6.85
CA PHE A 325 -3.73 13.37 5.98
C PHE A 325 -4.36 14.54 6.76
N MET A 326 -5.21 14.26 7.76
CA MET A 326 -5.83 15.34 8.53
C MET A 326 -4.83 16.14 9.38
N GLN A 327 -3.74 15.51 9.83
CA GLN A 327 -2.67 16.22 10.53
C GLN A 327 -1.91 17.15 9.59
N ILE A 328 -1.64 16.70 8.35
CA ILE A 328 -1.04 17.51 7.29
C ILE A 328 -1.92 18.74 7.03
N ILE A 329 -3.23 18.56 6.81
CA ILE A 329 -4.14 19.68 6.53
C ILE A 329 -4.12 20.72 7.66
N ARG A 330 -4.21 20.29 8.92
CA ARG A 330 -4.18 21.20 10.08
C ARG A 330 -2.88 21.99 10.17
N LEU A 331 -1.73 21.34 9.97
CA LEU A 331 -0.43 22.03 9.96
C LEU A 331 -0.33 23.04 8.82
N ARG A 332 -0.82 22.68 7.63
CA ARG A 332 -0.82 23.58 6.48
C ARG A 332 -1.66 24.83 6.73
N LEU A 333 -2.87 24.68 7.28
CA LEU A 333 -3.75 25.80 7.62
C LEU A 333 -3.18 26.69 8.74
N LYS A 334 -2.51 26.08 9.73
CA LYS A 334 -1.93 26.78 10.87
C LYS A 334 -0.66 27.54 10.52
N CYS A 335 0.28 26.86 9.84
CA CYS A 335 1.63 27.34 9.56
C CYS A 335 1.78 28.01 8.19
N ASN A 336 0.77 27.91 7.31
CA ASN A 336 0.79 28.42 5.93
C ASN A 336 1.97 27.86 5.11
N ILE A 337 2.04 26.53 5.05
CA ILE A 337 3.11 25.77 4.38
C ILE A 337 2.56 24.83 3.32
N GLY A 338 3.41 24.45 2.37
CA GLY A 338 3.10 23.48 1.30
C GLY A 338 2.99 22.03 1.81
N TRP A 339 2.71 21.11 0.89
CA TRP A 339 2.64 19.67 1.19
C TRP A 339 3.96 19.13 1.73
N ALA A 340 5.07 19.40 1.03
CA ALA A 340 6.40 18.93 1.42
C ALA A 340 6.83 19.42 2.81
N GLY A 341 6.60 20.69 3.11
CA GLY A 341 6.91 21.27 4.42
C GLY A 341 6.14 20.58 5.56
N ALA A 342 4.82 20.41 5.39
CA ALA A 342 3.99 19.73 6.38
C ALA A 342 4.38 18.26 6.59
N GLU A 343 4.70 17.53 5.52
CA GLU A 343 5.18 16.13 5.62
C GLU A 343 6.53 16.05 6.34
N SER A 344 7.45 16.99 6.06
CA SER A 344 8.76 17.08 6.73
C SER A 344 8.61 17.32 8.23
N LEU A 345 7.76 18.28 8.62
CA LEU A 345 7.44 18.56 10.03
C LEU A 345 6.88 17.36 10.77
N ILE A 346 5.92 16.63 10.19
CA ILE A 346 5.36 15.43 10.81
C ILE A 346 6.44 14.35 10.97
N SER A 347 7.29 14.19 9.96
CA SER A 347 8.42 13.26 10.01
C SER A 347 9.38 13.63 11.14
N SER A 348 9.83 14.88 11.21
CA SER A 348 10.73 15.38 12.27
C SER A 348 10.08 15.28 13.66
N SER A 349 8.81 15.63 13.79
CA SER A 349 8.03 15.52 15.03
C SER A 349 7.98 14.09 15.54
N SER A 350 7.71 13.13 14.65
CA SER A 350 7.67 11.70 14.99
C SER A 350 9.05 11.17 15.41
N GLN A 351 10.12 11.63 14.75
CA GLN A 351 11.49 11.18 15.03
C GLN A 351 12.06 11.78 16.31
N MET A 352 11.81 13.06 16.57
CA MET A 352 12.33 13.78 17.74
C MET A 352 11.43 13.63 18.97
N GLN A 353 10.21 13.12 18.81
CA GLN A 353 9.17 13.06 19.86
C GLN A 353 8.83 14.45 20.44
N ILE A 354 8.95 15.48 19.61
CA ILE A 354 8.63 16.89 19.92
C ILE A 354 7.36 17.25 19.14
N SER A 355 6.54 18.16 19.68
CA SER A 355 5.34 18.60 18.96
C SER A 355 5.71 19.34 17.68
N ALA A 356 4.96 19.12 16.60
CA ALA A 356 5.18 19.82 15.33
C ALA A 356 5.08 21.36 15.48
N ASP A 357 4.30 21.83 16.45
CA ASP A 357 4.15 23.25 16.78
C ASP A 357 5.44 23.87 17.33
N GLU A 358 6.15 23.15 18.21
CA GLU A 358 7.43 23.61 18.75
C GLU A 358 8.52 23.58 17.68
N LEU A 359 8.55 22.52 16.85
CA LEU A 359 9.55 22.36 15.79
C LEU A 359 9.43 23.40 14.69
N PHE A 360 8.22 23.89 14.38
CA PHE A 360 8.03 24.90 13.34
C PHE A 360 8.85 26.18 13.58
N PHE A 361 9.04 26.57 14.83
CA PHE A 361 9.81 27.78 15.17
C PHE A 361 11.33 27.55 15.16
N ASP A 362 11.79 26.30 15.31
CA ASP A 362 13.20 25.93 15.40
C ASP A 362 13.78 25.38 14.07
N ASP A 363 12.98 24.71 13.24
CA ASP A 363 13.41 23.91 12.08
C ASP A 363 13.20 24.61 10.70
N SER A 364 13.30 25.94 10.66
CA SER A 364 13.00 26.74 9.45
C SER A 364 13.85 26.37 8.24
N THR A 365 15.05 25.80 8.41
CA THR A 365 15.95 25.50 7.29
C THR A 365 15.55 24.22 6.55
N GLU A 366 15.20 23.14 7.27
CA GLU A 366 14.76 21.89 6.64
C GLU A 366 13.40 22.03 5.95
N LEU A 367 12.53 22.86 6.52
CA LEU A 367 11.25 23.24 5.91
C LEU A 367 11.44 23.91 4.55
N LEU A 368 12.26 24.98 4.50
CA LEU A 368 12.55 25.69 3.26
C LEU A 368 13.17 24.76 2.22
N ARG A 369 14.11 23.91 2.64
CA ARG A 369 14.75 22.92 1.75
C ARG A 369 13.73 21.95 1.14
N ALA A 370 12.78 21.46 1.94
CA ALA A 370 11.73 20.55 1.46
C ALA A 370 10.80 21.22 0.44
N GLU A 371 10.44 22.48 0.66
CA GLU A 371 9.60 23.24 -0.28
C GLU A 371 10.34 23.59 -1.58
N GLU A 372 11.59 24.06 -1.49
CA GLU A 372 12.44 24.33 -2.66
C GLU A 372 12.66 23.08 -3.52
N GLU A 373 12.83 21.92 -2.88
CA GLU A 373 12.97 20.65 -3.57
C GLU A 373 11.67 20.27 -4.33
N GLU A 374 10.50 20.39 -3.68
CA GLU A 374 9.23 20.12 -4.36
C GLU A 374 8.98 21.08 -5.52
N GLN A 375 9.36 22.35 -5.37
CA GLN A 375 9.28 23.34 -6.45
C GLN A 375 10.20 22.98 -7.62
N SER A 376 11.40 22.47 -7.33
CA SER A 376 12.31 21.93 -8.35
C SER A 376 11.72 20.70 -9.04
N LEU A 377 11.09 19.79 -8.28
CA LEU A 377 10.43 18.59 -8.83
C LEU A 377 9.22 18.93 -9.70
N ALA A 378 8.51 20.03 -9.44
CA ALA A 378 7.41 20.49 -10.28
C ALA A 378 7.85 20.84 -11.71
N SER A 379 9.16 20.98 -11.97
CA SER A 379 9.70 21.11 -13.34
C SER A 379 9.74 19.79 -14.11
N SER A 380 9.90 18.65 -13.43
CA SER A 380 10.02 17.33 -14.04
C SER A 380 8.77 16.45 -13.84
N TYR A 381 7.95 16.75 -12.84
CA TYR A 381 6.70 16.08 -12.53
C TYR A 381 5.50 17.01 -12.75
N SER A 382 4.44 16.49 -13.37
CA SER A 382 3.15 17.17 -13.44
C SER A 382 2.35 16.91 -12.16
N LEU A 383 2.56 17.73 -11.13
CA LEU A 383 1.84 17.62 -9.86
C LEU A 383 0.41 18.20 -9.97
N PRO A 384 -0.57 17.64 -9.24
CA PRO A 384 -1.92 18.19 -9.23
C PRO A 384 -1.96 19.58 -8.59
N SER A 385 -2.93 20.40 -8.98
CA SER A 385 -3.16 21.70 -8.36
C SER A 385 -3.45 21.56 -6.87
N ASP A 386 -2.81 22.40 -6.05
CA ASP A 386 -2.97 22.42 -4.61
C ASP A 386 -4.10 23.37 -4.19
N PRO A 387 -5.22 22.86 -3.65
CA PRO A 387 -6.37 23.70 -3.31
C PRO A 387 -6.10 24.72 -2.19
N LEU A 388 -5.01 24.56 -1.41
CA LEU A 388 -4.64 25.50 -0.34
C LEU A 388 -3.47 26.44 -0.72
N ALA A 389 -2.99 26.44 -1.97
CA ALA A 389 -1.81 27.22 -2.35
C ALA A 389 -2.01 28.74 -2.32
N ASN A 390 -3.26 29.24 -2.31
CA ASN A 390 -3.57 30.66 -2.51
C ASN A 390 -3.21 31.61 -1.35
N GLY A 391 -2.58 31.12 -0.28
CA GLY A 391 -2.01 31.95 0.81
C GLY A 391 -3.01 32.69 1.70
N GLU A 392 -4.27 32.82 1.29
CA GLU A 392 -5.38 33.28 2.11
C GLU A 392 -6.00 32.09 2.86
N ARG A 393 -6.31 32.29 4.15
CA ARG A 393 -7.01 31.26 4.93
C ARG A 393 -8.42 31.07 4.35
N PRO A 394 -8.77 29.88 3.84
CA PRO A 394 -10.07 29.66 3.25
C PRO A 394 -11.16 29.68 4.33
N SER A 395 -12.32 30.23 4.02
CA SER A 395 -13.50 30.20 4.91
C SER A 395 -14.15 28.83 5.00
N HIS A 396 -13.83 27.93 4.07
CA HIS A 396 -14.29 26.55 4.00
C HIS A 396 -13.24 25.68 3.31
N ILE A 397 -13.08 24.44 3.78
CA ILE A 397 -12.17 23.48 3.16
C ILE A 397 -12.93 22.34 2.47
N ASN A 398 -12.65 22.14 1.20
CA ASN A 398 -13.16 21.01 0.43
C ASN A 398 -12.30 19.77 0.69
N VAL A 399 -12.61 19.04 1.77
CA VAL A 399 -11.82 17.88 2.21
C VAL A 399 -11.75 16.77 1.14
N PRO A 400 -12.84 16.40 0.43
CA PRO A 400 -12.74 15.39 -0.63
C PRO A 400 -11.80 15.79 -1.77
N LEU A 401 -11.81 17.05 -2.21
CA LEU A 401 -10.86 17.56 -3.19
C LEU A 401 -9.43 17.53 -2.66
N LEU A 402 -9.21 17.97 -1.42
CA LEU A 402 -7.90 17.94 -0.77
C LEU A 402 -7.35 16.52 -0.65
N ALA A 403 -8.18 15.56 -0.25
CA ALA A 403 -7.81 14.16 -0.10
C ALA A 403 -7.43 13.55 -1.45
N PHE A 404 -8.21 13.83 -2.50
CA PHE A 404 -7.93 13.32 -3.83
C PHE A 404 -6.70 13.98 -4.47
N SER A 405 -6.54 15.30 -4.38
CA SER A 405 -5.34 15.99 -4.84
C SER A 405 -4.09 15.51 -4.11
N TYR A 406 -4.17 15.28 -2.79
CA TYR A 406 -3.07 14.70 -2.03
C TYR A 406 -2.75 13.27 -2.45
N LEU A 407 -3.77 12.44 -2.69
CA LEU A 407 -3.63 11.08 -3.21
C LEU A 407 -2.92 11.07 -4.58
N ILE A 408 -3.33 11.92 -5.52
CA ILE A 408 -2.69 12.03 -6.84
C ILE A 408 -1.25 12.51 -6.70
N ARG A 409 -0.97 13.53 -5.87
CA ARG A 409 0.40 13.97 -5.59
C ARG A 409 1.25 12.81 -5.07
N ARG A 410 0.72 12.03 -4.13
CA ARG A 410 1.42 10.90 -3.52
C ARG A 410 1.64 9.73 -4.47
N LEU A 411 0.69 9.45 -5.34
CA LEU A 411 0.85 8.47 -6.40
C LEU A 411 1.92 8.91 -7.41
N THR A 412 1.92 10.17 -7.84
CA THR A 412 2.93 10.71 -8.77
C THR A 412 4.35 10.65 -8.19
N LEU A 413 4.50 10.84 -6.87
CA LEU A 413 5.80 10.86 -6.19
C LEU A 413 6.11 9.56 -5.43
N CYS A 414 5.36 8.47 -5.65
CA CYS A 414 5.39 7.29 -4.77
C CYS A 414 6.75 6.59 -4.67
N THR A 415 7.62 6.71 -5.67
CA THR A 415 8.98 6.13 -5.65
C THR A 415 9.94 6.88 -4.72
N ARG A 416 9.61 8.12 -4.34
CA ARG A 416 10.45 8.97 -3.47
C ARG A 416 10.17 8.78 -1.98
N PHE A 417 9.08 8.10 -1.64
CA PHE A 417 8.60 7.96 -0.27
C PHE A 417 8.47 6.50 0.13
N CYS A 418 8.75 6.22 1.41
CA CYS A 418 8.61 4.88 1.97
C CYS A 418 7.13 4.49 2.01
N LEU A 419 6.81 3.29 1.53
CA LEU A 419 5.44 2.76 1.55
C LEU A 419 4.87 2.52 2.96
N VAL A 420 5.73 2.52 3.98
CA VAL A 420 5.33 2.20 5.36
C VAL A 420 5.36 3.43 6.25
N CYS A 421 6.50 4.13 6.34
CA CYS A 421 6.62 5.30 7.22
C CYS A 421 6.32 6.63 6.51
N TYR A 422 6.11 6.62 5.19
CA TYR A 422 5.77 7.78 4.36
C TYR A 422 6.81 8.91 4.34
N ASN A 423 7.96 8.68 4.95
CA ASN A 423 9.08 9.61 4.92
C ASN A 423 9.83 9.45 3.60
N LYS A 424 10.49 10.52 3.17
CA LYS A 424 11.33 10.51 1.98
C LYS A 424 12.43 9.45 2.12
N ILE A 425 12.70 8.72 1.04
CA ILE A 425 13.78 7.74 1.01
C ILE A 425 15.06 8.41 0.51
N ASP A 426 16.16 8.16 1.21
CA ASP A 426 17.50 8.60 0.85
C ASP A 426 18.24 7.43 0.19
N TYR A 427 18.16 7.34 -1.15
CA TYR A 427 18.91 6.38 -1.94
C TYR A 427 19.82 7.11 -2.92
N ASP A 428 21.05 6.60 -3.07
CA ASP A 428 21.99 7.02 -4.11
C ASP A 428 21.54 6.67 -5.54
N PHE A 429 20.43 5.94 -5.67
CA PHE A 429 19.90 5.48 -6.95
C PHE A 429 18.39 5.66 -7.02
N GLU A 430 17.92 6.11 -8.18
CA GLU A 430 16.50 6.33 -8.45
C GLU A 430 15.80 5.02 -8.85
N THR A 431 14.66 4.74 -8.23
CA THR A 431 13.88 3.50 -8.37
C THR A 431 12.64 3.69 -9.25
N LEU A 432 12.29 2.67 -10.04
CA LEU A 432 11.09 2.72 -10.88
C LEU A 432 9.85 2.31 -10.08
N LYS A 433 9.97 1.28 -9.25
CA LYS A 433 8.90 0.78 -8.39
C LYS A 433 9.03 1.33 -6.97
N PRO A 434 7.90 1.70 -6.32
CA PRO A 434 7.89 2.11 -4.92
C PRO A 434 8.41 1.01 -4.00
N TYR A 435 9.08 1.43 -2.93
CA TYR A 435 9.71 0.52 -1.98
C TYR A 435 9.76 1.16 -0.58
N VAL A 436 10.43 0.51 0.36
CA VAL A 436 10.60 1.01 1.73
C VAL A 436 11.98 1.59 1.98
N CYS A 437 12.10 2.42 3.02
CA CYS A 437 13.38 2.93 3.49
C CYS A 437 14.20 1.84 4.21
N ASN A 438 15.45 2.16 4.58
CA ASN A 438 16.38 1.22 5.21
C ASN A 438 16.07 0.90 6.69
N SER A 439 14.96 1.39 7.24
CA SER A 439 14.54 1.06 8.60
C SER A 439 14.11 -0.40 8.69
N LYS A 440 14.69 -1.15 9.65
CA LYS A 440 14.34 -2.56 9.87
C LYS A 440 12.85 -2.76 10.13
N LEU A 441 12.19 -1.83 10.82
CA LEU A 441 10.75 -1.90 11.08
C LEU A 441 9.95 -1.80 9.78
N CYS A 442 10.30 -0.86 8.90
CA CYS A 442 9.62 -0.70 7.61
C CYS A 442 9.87 -1.90 6.70
N THR A 443 11.09 -2.43 6.68
CA THR A 443 11.41 -3.68 5.96
C THR A 443 10.58 -4.85 6.49
N TYR A 444 10.51 -5.02 7.80
CA TYR A 444 9.73 -6.09 8.43
C TYR A 444 8.26 -5.98 8.05
N GLN A 445 7.65 -4.79 8.22
CA GLN A 445 6.25 -4.54 7.89
C GLN A 445 6.00 -4.78 6.39
N TYR A 446 6.88 -4.31 5.51
CA TYR A 446 6.74 -4.52 4.08
C TYR A 446 6.66 -6.01 3.70
N TYR A 447 7.58 -6.82 4.20
CA TYR A 447 7.70 -8.23 3.85
C TYR A 447 6.75 -9.16 4.59
N ASN A 448 6.25 -8.78 5.78
CA ASN A 448 5.36 -9.63 6.57
C ASN A 448 3.89 -9.21 6.43
N LEU A 449 3.58 -7.93 6.22
CA LEU A 449 2.21 -7.40 6.12
C LEU A 449 1.73 -7.23 4.67
N ASN A 450 2.38 -7.86 3.69
CA ASN A 450 1.93 -7.84 2.29
C ASN A 450 1.80 -6.45 1.64
N PHE A 451 2.54 -5.44 2.11
CA PHE A 451 2.65 -4.17 1.37
C PHE A 451 3.30 -4.39 0.00
N GLY A 452 2.78 -3.71 -1.03
CA GLY A 452 3.21 -3.87 -2.42
C GLY A 452 2.43 -4.95 -3.16
N THR A 453 2.99 -5.43 -4.26
CA THR A 453 2.35 -6.50 -5.06
C THR A 453 2.43 -7.83 -4.31
N PRO A 454 1.31 -8.58 -4.18
CA PRO A 454 1.32 -9.91 -3.60
C PRO A 454 2.21 -10.89 -4.37
N LEU A 455 2.89 -11.78 -3.65
CA LEU A 455 3.81 -12.77 -4.24
C LEU A 455 3.09 -13.72 -5.21
N GLU A 456 1.90 -14.16 -4.84
CA GLU A 456 1.06 -15.07 -5.62
C GLU A 456 0.69 -14.47 -6.98
N TYR A 457 0.39 -13.16 -7.01
CA TYR A 457 0.09 -12.43 -8.24
C TYR A 457 1.29 -12.46 -9.19
N GLU A 458 2.48 -12.17 -8.68
CA GLU A 458 3.72 -12.17 -9.45
C GLU A 458 4.02 -13.55 -10.07
N ILE A 459 3.82 -14.63 -9.31
CA ILE A 459 4.04 -16.00 -9.78
C ILE A 459 3.05 -16.38 -10.90
N CYS A 460 1.76 -16.07 -10.74
CA CYS A 460 0.76 -16.44 -11.74
C CYS A 460 0.94 -15.69 -13.06
N PHE A 461 1.16 -14.37 -12.99
CA PHE A 461 1.19 -13.51 -14.17
C PHE A 461 2.56 -13.40 -14.82
N ARG A 462 3.66 -13.52 -14.08
CA ARG A 462 5.03 -13.29 -14.57
C ARG A 462 6.04 -14.36 -14.14
N PRO A 463 5.75 -15.66 -14.38
CA PRO A 463 6.55 -16.76 -13.84
C PRO A 463 8.01 -16.77 -14.34
N ALA A 464 8.26 -16.43 -15.61
CA ALA A 464 9.61 -16.38 -16.15
C ALA A 464 10.47 -15.25 -15.57
N THR A 465 9.86 -14.09 -15.28
CA THR A 465 10.53 -13.00 -14.55
C THR A 465 10.88 -13.46 -13.14
N VAL A 466 9.94 -14.09 -12.42
CA VAL A 466 10.18 -14.58 -11.06
C VAL A 466 11.34 -15.59 -11.05
N ASP A 467 11.33 -16.56 -11.97
CA ASP A 467 12.42 -17.55 -12.12
C ASP A 467 13.77 -16.87 -12.38
N LEU A 468 13.81 -15.88 -13.29
CA LEU A 468 15.01 -15.11 -13.59
C LEU A 468 15.56 -14.37 -12.36
N LEU A 469 14.69 -13.68 -11.60
CA LEU A 469 15.07 -12.93 -10.41
C LEU A 469 15.62 -13.84 -9.30
N VAL A 470 14.99 -14.99 -9.08
CA VAL A 470 15.47 -16.00 -8.12
C VAL A 470 16.80 -16.59 -8.60
N SER A 471 16.94 -16.89 -9.88
CA SER A 471 18.17 -17.40 -10.47
C SER A 471 19.34 -16.43 -10.30
N PHE A 472 19.12 -15.12 -10.54
CA PHE A 472 20.15 -14.10 -10.29
C PHE A 472 20.54 -13.99 -8.82
N ALA A 473 19.57 -14.00 -7.90
CA ALA A 473 19.85 -13.98 -6.46
C ALA A 473 20.64 -15.22 -6.02
N TYR A 474 20.25 -16.40 -6.50
CA TYR A 474 20.93 -17.66 -6.24
C TYR A 474 22.39 -17.63 -6.71
N ILE A 475 22.61 -17.26 -7.98
CA ILE A 475 23.94 -17.24 -8.59
C ILE A 475 24.84 -16.24 -7.87
N ALA A 476 24.33 -15.03 -7.59
CA ALA A 476 25.09 -14.02 -6.87
C ALA A 476 25.46 -14.47 -5.45
N ALA A 477 24.55 -15.12 -4.72
CA ALA A 477 24.82 -15.67 -3.40
C ALA A 477 25.85 -16.83 -3.46
N ALA A 478 25.69 -17.76 -4.39
CA ALA A 478 26.57 -18.92 -4.54
C ALA A 478 28.01 -18.52 -4.93
N GLU A 479 28.16 -17.51 -5.77
CA GLU A 479 29.47 -16.94 -6.14
C GLU A 479 30.04 -15.95 -5.12
N LYS A 480 29.34 -15.75 -3.99
CA LYS A 480 29.72 -14.79 -2.94
C LYS A 480 29.79 -13.33 -3.42
N SER A 481 29.08 -13.00 -4.49
CA SER A 481 29.03 -11.67 -5.10
C SER A 481 27.74 -10.92 -4.76
N LEU A 482 26.84 -11.49 -3.95
CA LEU A 482 25.63 -10.82 -3.49
C LEU A 482 26.05 -9.58 -2.68
N ARG A 483 25.70 -8.41 -3.22
CA ARG A 483 25.84 -7.12 -2.56
C ARG A 483 24.48 -6.71 -2.01
N ASP A 484 24.46 -5.55 -1.38
CA ASP A 484 23.20 -4.93 -0.99
C ASP A 484 22.25 -4.82 -2.20
N PRO A 485 20.93 -4.78 -1.97
CA PRO A 485 20.29 -5.09 -0.69
C PRO A 485 20.51 -6.57 -0.31
N LEU A 486 20.70 -6.86 0.98
CA LEU A 486 20.61 -8.21 1.55
C LEU A 486 19.20 -8.41 2.14
N PRO A 487 18.73 -9.66 2.34
CA PRO A 487 17.42 -9.94 2.94
C PRO A 487 17.47 -9.77 4.48
N THR A 488 17.84 -8.58 4.95
CA THR A 488 17.94 -8.25 6.37
C THR A 488 16.75 -7.42 6.84
N GLY A 489 16.48 -7.41 8.15
CA GLY A 489 15.34 -6.69 8.73
C GLY A 489 13.98 -7.31 8.40
N MET A 490 13.96 -8.55 7.90
CA MET A 490 12.75 -9.29 7.57
C MET A 490 12.27 -10.23 8.70
N GLY A 491 13.08 -10.42 9.74
CA GLY A 491 12.78 -11.34 10.85
C GLY A 491 12.95 -12.82 10.47
N LEU A 492 13.90 -13.14 9.57
CA LEU A 492 14.11 -14.50 9.08
C LEU A 492 14.77 -15.39 10.15
N MET A 493 14.01 -16.35 10.66
CA MET A 493 14.54 -17.43 11.50
C MET A 493 14.98 -18.61 10.62
N VAL A 494 16.26 -18.96 10.66
CA VAL A 494 16.89 -19.92 9.75
C VAL A 494 17.66 -21.01 10.50
N PRO A 495 17.80 -22.24 9.94
CA PRO A 495 18.66 -23.26 10.53
C PRO A 495 20.14 -22.83 10.51
N ASP A 496 20.91 -23.19 11.55
CA ASP A 496 22.35 -23.00 11.54
C ASP A 496 23.01 -24.02 10.59
N ILE A 497 23.34 -23.58 9.37
CA ILE A 497 23.98 -24.41 8.34
C ILE A 497 25.36 -24.96 8.72
N THR A 498 25.96 -24.46 9.79
CA THR A 498 27.23 -24.98 10.33
C THR A 498 27.00 -26.11 11.33
N ASP A 499 25.83 -26.14 11.98
CA ASP A 499 25.42 -27.19 12.93
C ASP A 499 23.89 -27.31 12.99
N MET A 500 23.35 -28.20 12.16
CA MET A 500 21.90 -28.47 12.04
C MET A 500 21.21 -28.92 13.33
N LYS A 501 21.97 -29.27 14.39
CA LYS A 501 21.41 -29.68 15.68
C LYS A 501 21.07 -28.50 16.58
N LYS A 502 21.57 -27.31 16.27
CA LYS A 502 21.29 -26.09 17.03
C LYS A 502 19.90 -25.55 16.72
N PRO A 503 19.29 -24.79 17.65
CA PRO A 503 18.04 -24.09 17.38
C PRO A 503 18.20 -23.12 16.21
N ALA A 504 17.06 -22.73 15.61
CA ALA A 504 17.04 -21.71 14.57
C ALA A 504 17.67 -20.41 15.08
N VAL A 505 18.43 -19.76 14.20
CA VAL A 505 19.16 -18.53 14.46
C VAL A 505 18.56 -17.40 13.62
N ASP A 506 18.69 -16.18 14.12
CA ASP A 506 18.30 -14.99 13.38
C ASP A 506 19.27 -14.75 12.22
N PHE A 507 18.74 -14.67 11.00
CA PHE A 507 19.52 -14.43 9.79
C PHE A 507 20.35 -13.16 9.87
N ASP A 508 19.84 -12.09 10.49
CA ASP A 508 20.52 -10.79 10.62
C ASP A 508 21.81 -10.88 11.43
N GLN A 509 21.96 -11.91 12.27
CA GLN A 509 23.13 -12.09 13.15
C GLN A 509 24.25 -12.91 12.48
N LEU A 510 24.00 -13.45 11.29
CA LEU A 510 24.96 -14.27 10.55
C LEU A 510 26.04 -13.41 9.89
N SER A 511 27.24 -13.96 9.72
CA SER A 511 28.25 -13.31 8.87
C SER A 511 27.81 -13.32 7.41
N LYS A 512 28.20 -12.32 6.61
CA LYS A 512 27.81 -12.20 5.19
C LYS A 512 28.09 -13.46 4.37
N ASP A 513 29.17 -14.18 4.68
CA ASP A 513 29.50 -15.43 4.00
C ASP A 513 28.52 -16.55 4.35
N VAL A 514 28.13 -16.66 5.63
CA VAL A 514 27.12 -17.62 6.09
C VAL A 514 25.73 -17.23 5.57
N MET A 515 25.35 -15.95 5.58
CA MET A 515 24.11 -15.44 4.98
C MET A 515 23.94 -15.92 3.54
N GLN A 516 24.96 -15.73 2.71
CA GLN A 516 24.92 -16.14 1.29
C GLN A 516 24.77 -17.65 1.12
N ARG A 517 25.44 -18.45 1.96
CA ARG A 517 25.26 -19.91 1.96
C ARG A 517 23.86 -20.31 2.42
N THR A 518 23.28 -19.62 3.41
CA THR A 518 21.93 -19.85 3.90
C THR A 518 20.87 -19.48 2.84
N ILE A 519 21.06 -18.39 2.09
CA ILE A 519 20.22 -18.02 0.94
C ILE A 519 20.19 -19.17 -0.07
N VAL A 520 21.37 -19.68 -0.46
CA VAL A 520 21.47 -20.82 -1.40
C VAL A 520 20.77 -22.06 -0.84
N TYR A 521 20.90 -22.34 0.46
CA TYR A 521 20.22 -23.46 1.11
C TYR A 521 18.69 -23.31 1.03
N LEU A 522 18.15 -22.16 1.43
CA LEU A 522 16.71 -21.89 1.43
C LEU A 522 16.12 -21.89 0.02
N LEU A 523 16.80 -21.30 -0.96
CA LEU A 523 16.31 -21.32 -2.35
C LEU A 523 16.28 -22.74 -2.93
N ASN A 524 17.20 -23.63 -2.52
CA ASN A 524 17.19 -25.03 -2.96
C ASN A 524 16.05 -25.85 -2.35
N THR A 525 15.34 -25.36 -1.31
CA THR A 525 14.14 -26.03 -0.79
C THR A 525 12.87 -25.64 -1.53
N LEU A 526 12.91 -24.58 -2.34
CA LEU A 526 11.74 -24.10 -3.07
C LEU A 526 11.47 -24.96 -4.32
N PRO A 527 10.20 -25.28 -4.61
CA PRO A 527 9.82 -25.96 -5.85
C PRO A 527 10.06 -25.05 -7.06
N PRO A 528 9.98 -25.60 -8.29
CA PRO A 528 9.98 -24.79 -9.50
C PRO A 528 8.82 -23.78 -9.53
N ILE A 529 9.06 -22.57 -10.04
CA ILE A 529 8.04 -21.51 -10.11
C ILE A 529 6.80 -21.94 -10.90
N GLN A 530 6.99 -22.76 -11.94
CA GLN A 530 5.89 -23.31 -12.73
C GLN A 530 4.94 -24.20 -11.91
N GLU A 531 5.48 -25.00 -10.98
CA GLU A 531 4.66 -25.84 -10.10
C GLU A 531 3.89 -24.99 -9.08
N MET A 532 4.52 -23.92 -8.57
CA MET A 532 3.84 -22.94 -7.71
C MET A 532 2.67 -22.28 -8.44
N LYS A 533 2.87 -21.89 -9.71
CA LYS A 533 1.82 -21.32 -10.56
C LYS A 533 0.66 -22.30 -10.75
N GLU A 534 0.95 -23.54 -11.14
CA GLU A 534 -0.06 -24.59 -11.35
C GLU A 534 -0.87 -24.86 -10.07
N TYR A 535 -0.20 -24.87 -8.91
CA TYR A 535 -0.86 -24.98 -7.61
C TYR A 535 -1.79 -23.78 -7.33
N LEU A 536 -1.33 -22.55 -7.56
CA LEU A 536 -2.12 -21.34 -7.34
C LEU A 536 -3.33 -21.20 -8.28
N GLU A 537 -3.21 -21.68 -9.52
CA GLU A 537 -4.28 -21.68 -10.51
C GLU A 537 -5.24 -22.87 -10.36
N SER A 538 -4.88 -23.88 -9.54
CA SER A 538 -5.71 -25.06 -9.35
C SER A 538 -7.02 -24.74 -8.61
N ILE A 539 -8.15 -25.01 -9.28
CA ILE A 539 -9.48 -24.82 -8.71
C ILE A 539 -9.78 -26.00 -7.78
N HIS A 540 -9.61 -25.82 -6.48
CA HIS A 540 -10.10 -26.77 -5.49
C HIS A 540 -11.61 -26.54 -5.30
N LYS A 541 -12.42 -27.56 -5.63
CA LYS A 541 -13.88 -27.50 -5.54
C LYS A 541 -14.30 -27.24 -4.09
N GLY A 542 -14.66 -25.99 -3.78
CA GLY A 542 -15.28 -25.59 -2.51
C GLY A 542 -14.35 -25.09 -1.41
N THR A 543 -13.09 -24.75 -1.70
CA THR A 543 -12.15 -24.19 -0.70
C THR A 543 -11.54 -22.86 -1.13
N ILE A 544 -11.16 -22.09 -0.10
CA ILE A 544 -10.36 -20.85 -0.10
C ILE A 544 -9.23 -20.94 -1.15
N LYS A 545 -8.91 -19.82 -1.81
CA LYS A 545 -7.77 -19.76 -2.74
C LYS A 545 -6.52 -20.36 -2.09
N PRO A 546 -5.81 -21.27 -2.78
CA PRO A 546 -4.61 -21.91 -2.22
C PRO A 546 -3.57 -20.84 -1.87
N ARG A 547 -2.99 -20.91 -0.68
CA ARG A 547 -1.87 -20.04 -0.25
C ARG A 547 -0.56 -20.78 -0.50
N LEU A 548 0.49 -20.07 -0.96
CA LEU A 548 1.80 -20.69 -1.22
C LEU A 548 2.35 -21.44 0.00
N ALA A 549 2.18 -20.86 1.19
CA ALA A 549 2.64 -21.47 2.44
C ALA A 549 2.00 -22.84 2.73
N ASP A 550 0.81 -23.12 2.18
CA ASP A 550 0.10 -24.39 2.36
C ASP A 550 0.50 -25.45 1.31
N MET A 551 1.31 -25.09 0.31
CA MET A 551 1.74 -26.00 -0.78
C MET A 551 2.58 -27.16 -0.26
N ASP A 552 3.56 -26.86 0.60
CA ASP A 552 4.40 -27.86 1.26
C ASP A 552 4.77 -27.40 2.69
N PRO A 553 4.19 -28.04 3.74
CA PRO A 553 4.48 -27.72 5.14
C PRO A 553 5.94 -27.95 5.56
N GLN A 554 6.75 -28.66 4.76
CA GLN A 554 8.17 -28.88 5.05
C GLN A 554 9.03 -27.68 4.66
N ILE A 555 8.54 -26.80 3.79
CA ILE A 555 9.27 -25.60 3.38
C ILE A 555 9.17 -24.56 4.49
N LEU A 556 10.33 -24.09 4.93
CA LEU A 556 10.42 -23.11 6.00
C LEU A 556 9.75 -21.78 5.59
N PRO A 557 9.02 -21.11 6.49
CA PRO A 557 8.48 -19.77 6.24
C PRO A 557 9.53 -18.76 5.75
N ALA A 558 10.76 -18.90 6.24
CA ALA A 558 11.90 -18.09 5.81
C ALA A 558 12.23 -18.24 4.32
N ALA A 559 12.00 -19.42 3.71
CA ALA A 559 12.22 -19.63 2.27
C ALA A 559 11.16 -18.90 1.42
N TRP A 560 9.91 -18.89 1.85
CA TRP A 560 8.83 -18.13 1.21
C TRP A 560 9.04 -16.62 1.31
N LEU A 561 9.44 -16.12 2.49
CA LEU A 561 9.82 -14.73 2.67
C LEU A 561 11.04 -14.34 1.82
N LEU A 562 12.04 -15.23 1.71
CA LEU A 562 13.19 -15.02 0.84
C LEU A 562 12.81 -14.97 -0.64
N LEU A 563 11.89 -15.84 -1.09
CA LEU A 563 11.33 -15.78 -2.45
C LEU A 563 10.66 -14.43 -2.71
N ARG A 564 9.86 -13.94 -1.76
CA ARG A 564 9.26 -12.62 -1.82
C ARG A 564 10.32 -11.52 -1.93
N TRP A 565 11.41 -11.61 -1.16
CA TRP A 565 12.53 -10.68 -1.25
C TRP A 565 13.22 -10.69 -2.61
N CYS A 566 13.42 -11.85 -3.25
CA CYS A 566 14.04 -11.92 -4.57
C CYS A 566 13.28 -11.09 -5.62
N ILE A 567 11.96 -10.97 -5.48
CA ILE A 567 11.09 -10.23 -6.39
C ILE A 567 10.97 -8.78 -5.93
N ALA A 568 10.54 -8.56 -4.69
CA ALA A 568 10.12 -7.25 -4.21
C ALA A 568 11.29 -6.28 -4.01
N SER A 569 12.51 -6.77 -3.76
CA SER A 569 13.71 -5.94 -3.71
C SER A 569 14.19 -5.48 -5.09
N CYS A 570 13.64 -6.03 -6.19
CA CYS A 570 13.91 -5.55 -7.54
C CYS A 570 12.97 -4.38 -7.86
N THR A 571 13.49 -3.17 -7.71
CA THR A 571 12.75 -1.93 -7.98
C THR A 571 12.72 -1.55 -9.46
N ALA A 572 13.29 -2.41 -10.33
CA ALA A 572 13.20 -2.29 -11.79
C ALA A 572 11.97 -3.03 -12.34
N HIS A 573 11.59 -2.68 -13.56
CA HIS A 573 10.60 -3.41 -14.32
C HIS A 573 11.29 -4.37 -15.30
N ILE A 574 11.00 -5.66 -15.15
CA ILE A 574 11.54 -6.74 -15.98
C ILE A 574 10.39 -7.65 -16.36
N ASP A 575 10.05 -7.69 -17.64
CA ASP A 575 8.96 -8.50 -18.16
C ASP A 575 9.41 -9.27 -19.40
N GLU A 576 9.09 -10.56 -19.46
CA GLU A 576 9.41 -11.37 -20.62
C GLU A 576 8.65 -10.89 -21.86
N ILE A 577 9.35 -10.78 -22.98
CA ILE A 577 8.76 -10.41 -24.26
C ILE A 577 8.27 -11.69 -24.95
N MET A 578 6.96 -11.86 -24.96
CA MET A 578 6.29 -13.02 -25.55
C MET A 578 5.81 -12.76 -26.98
N VAL A 579 5.81 -11.51 -27.40
CA VAL A 579 5.14 -11.06 -28.62
C VAL A 579 6.21 -10.69 -29.65
N PRO A 580 6.22 -11.33 -30.85
CA PRO A 580 7.28 -11.14 -31.84
C PRO A 580 7.53 -9.69 -32.24
N GLU A 581 6.48 -8.87 -32.28
CA GLU A 581 6.51 -7.44 -32.64
C GLU A 581 7.36 -6.61 -31.66
N ASP A 582 7.49 -7.07 -30.41
CA ASP A 582 8.28 -6.39 -29.37
C ASP A 582 9.71 -6.94 -29.26
N CYS A 583 10.04 -8.03 -29.98
CA CYS A 583 11.34 -8.67 -29.93
C CYS A 583 12.40 -7.91 -30.75
N VAL A 584 13.60 -7.79 -30.21
CA VAL A 584 14.78 -7.37 -30.97
C VAL A 584 15.12 -8.46 -31.99
N GLY A 585 15.11 -8.09 -33.27
CA GLY A 585 15.36 -8.99 -34.39
C GLY A 585 16.84 -9.29 -34.61
N ASN A 586 17.10 -10.36 -35.37
CA ASN A 586 18.44 -10.78 -35.81
C ASN A 586 19.44 -11.10 -34.66
N ILE A 587 18.94 -11.54 -33.50
CA ILE A 587 19.76 -12.07 -32.40
C ILE A 587 20.06 -13.55 -32.64
N ASP A 588 21.36 -13.89 -32.77
CA ASP A 588 21.83 -15.23 -33.12
C ASP A 588 23.09 -15.59 -32.30
N PRO A 589 23.08 -16.62 -31.44
CA PRO A 589 21.99 -17.60 -31.24
C PRO A 589 20.78 -17.01 -30.51
N PRO A 590 19.59 -17.63 -30.64
CA PRO A 590 18.36 -17.13 -30.04
C PRO A 590 18.51 -17.04 -28.51
N CYS A 591 18.08 -15.91 -27.97
CA CYS A 591 18.06 -15.61 -26.54
C CYS A 591 16.62 -15.35 -26.11
N ARG A 592 16.30 -15.64 -24.84
CA ARG A 592 15.08 -15.09 -24.24
C ARG A 592 15.27 -13.59 -24.06
N GLN A 593 14.22 -12.83 -24.36
CA GLN A 593 14.28 -11.37 -24.34
C GLN A 593 13.34 -10.85 -23.27
N PHE A 594 13.86 -9.94 -22.45
CA PHE A 594 13.09 -9.26 -21.43
C PHE A 594 13.08 -7.77 -21.74
N ARG A 595 11.91 -7.16 -21.62
CA ARG A 595 11.79 -5.71 -21.49
C ARG A 595 12.36 -5.34 -20.15
N PHE A 596 13.20 -4.31 -20.16
CA PHE A 596 13.98 -3.92 -19.00
C PHE A 596 13.89 -2.41 -18.85
N SER A 597 13.57 -1.93 -17.66
CA SER A 597 13.53 -0.49 -17.37
C SER A 597 13.94 -0.25 -15.92
N ILE A 598 14.89 0.66 -15.72
CA ILE A 598 15.42 1.07 -14.42
C ILE A 598 15.43 2.59 -14.35
N GLY A 599 15.12 3.14 -13.19
CA GLY A 599 15.20 4.58 -12.93
C GLY A 599 13.88 5.16 -12.44
N ALA A 600 13.92 6.34 -11.84
CA ALA A 600 12.70 7.04 -11.49
C ALA A 600 11.84 7.33 -12.73
N PRO A 601 10.51 7.43 -12.58
CA PRO A 601 9.60 7.74 -13.68
C PRO A 601 10.00 8.97 -14.51
N ASP A 602 10.62 9.99 -13.89
CA ASP A 602 11.04 11.23 -14.57
C ASP A 602 12.36 11.12 -15.34
N LYS A 603 13.15 10.04 -15.18
CA LYS A 603 14.36 9.82 -15.99
C LYS A 603 14.04 9.74 -17.48
N GLU A 604 12.92 9.14 -17.82
CA GLU A 604 12.45 9.05 -19.22
C GLU A 604 12.13 10.46 -19.78
N ALA A 605 11.52 11.32 -18.97
CA ALA A 605 11.24 12.69 -19.36
C ALA A 605 12.53 13.50 -19.56
N LYS A 606 13.49 13.39 -18.63
CA LYS A 606 14.82 14.02 -18.74
C LYS A 606 15.56 13.53 -19.99
N PHE A 607 15.51 12.23 -20.27
CA PHE A 607 16.10 11.63 -21.47
C PHE A 607 15.51 12.22 -22.75
N ARG A 608 14.18 12.33 -22.84
CA ARG A 608 13.51 12.97 -23.98
C ARG A 608 13.92 14.42 -24.17
N THR A 609 14.04 15.20 -23.08
CA THR A 609 14.52 16.59 -23.15
C THR A 609 15.96 16.66 -23.66
N CYS A 610 16.85 15.74 -23.25
CA CYS A 610 18.20 15.67 -23.77
C CYS A 610 18.21 15.33 -25.28
N GLN A 611 17.39 14.37 -25.72
CA GLN A 611 17.22 14.07 -27.14
C GLN A 611 16.74 15.29 -27.95
N GLU A 612 15.75 16.04 -27.46
CA GLU A 612 15.26 17.26 -28.10
C GLU A 612 16.35 18.33 -28.23
N ASN A 613 17.14 18.52 -27.18
CA ASN A 613 18.28 19.42 -27.19
C ASN A 613 19.39 18.97 -28.16
N ALA A 614 19.65 17.66 -28.24
CA ALA A 614 20.60 17.09 -29.19
C ALA A 614 20.14 17.30 -30.65
N LYS A 615 18.87 17.01 -30.95
CA LYS A 615 18.23 17.27 -32.26
C LYS A 615 18.36 18.73 -32.69
N ALA A 616 18.25 19.67 -31.76
CA ALA A 616 18.36 21.11 -32.05
C ALA A 616 19.81 21.56 -32.34
N ARG A 617 20.82 20.83 -31.85
CA ARG A 617 22.23 21.21 -31.94
C ARG A 617 23.00 20.50 -33.06
N ASP A 618 22.61 19.28 -33.40
CA ASP A 618 23.33 18.43 -34.34
C ASP A 618 22.42 17.83 -35.41
N ALA A 619 22.84 17.96 -36.68
CA ALA A 619 22.04 17.52 -37.83
C ALA A 619 21.92 15.99 -37.92
N ASN A 620 22.91 15.23 -37.43
CA ASN A 620 22.83 13.78 -37.37
C ASN A 620 21.88 13.35 -36.24
N ALA A 621 21.95 14.01 -35.07
CA ALA A 621 21.02 13.78 -33.96
C ALA A 621 19.57 14.11 -34.31
N ALA A 622 19.33 15.04 -35.24
CA ALA A 622 17.99 15.32 -35.77
C ALA A 622 17.34 14.10 -36.44
N GLN A 623 18.15 13.24 -37.09
CA GLN A 623 17.69 12.00 -37.72
C GLN A 623 17.84 10.79 -36.80
N TYR A 624 18.95 10.71 -36.06
CA TYR A 624 19.31 9.60 -35.17
C TYR A 624 19.55 10.12 -33.75
N PRO A 625 18.49 10.37 -32.96
CA PRO A 625 18.60 11.07 -31.68
C PRO A 625 19.26 10.26 -30.56
N SER A 626 19.49 8.97 -30.78
CA SER A 626 20.12 8.11 -29.78
C SER A 626 20.94 7.01 -30.42
N LEU A 627 21.98 6.61 -29.71
CA LEU A 627 22.79 5.46 -30.08
C LEU A 627 22.33 4.24 -29.29
N TYR A 628 22.38 3.08 -29.93
CA TYR A 628 22.13 1.81 -29.26
C TYR A 628 23.43 1.03 -29.13
N ALA A 629 23.64 0.38 -27.99
CA ALA A 629 24.82 -0.44 -27.78
C ALA A 629 24.61 -1.52 -26.71
N PHE A 630 25.44 -2.55 -26.74
CA PHE A 630 25.37 -3.70 -25.84
C PHE A 630 26.28 -3.56 -24.64
N HIS A 631 25.78 -3.92 -23.47
CA HIS A 631 26.58 -4.10 -22.26
C HIS A 631 26.46 -5.55 -21.76
N GLY A 632 27.57 -6.29 -21.75
CA GLY A 632 27.64 -7.64 -21.20
C GLY A 632 28.23 -7.62 -19.80
N SER A 633 27.72 -8.48 -18.91
CA SER A 633 28.29 -8.64 -17.57
C SER A 633 28.14 -10.10 -17.10
N PRO A 634 29.06 -10.63 -16.28
CA PRO A 634 28.91 -11.96 -15.70
C PRO A 634 27.57 -12.14 -14.99
N VAL A 635 26.94 -13.32 -15.10
CA VAL A 635 25.58 -13.57 -14.57
C VAL A 635 25.44 -13.18 -13.10
N LYS A 636 26.47 -13.45 -12.29
CA LYS A 636 26.55 -13.11 -10.87
C LYS A 636 26.44 -11.62 -10.52
N ASN A 637 26.61 -10.72 -11.49
CA ASN A 637 26.47 -9.27 -11.29
C ASN A 637 25.05 -8.76 -11.55
N TRP A 638 24.22 -9.52 -12.29
CA TRP A 638 22.92 -9.04 -12.73
C TRP A 638 21.94 -8.82 -11.59
N HIS A 639 22.05 -9.56 -10.48
CA HIS A 639 21.28 -9.27 -9.26
C HIS A 639 21.45 -7.81 -8.80
N SER A 640 22.68 -7.28 -8.83
CA SER A 640 22.99 -5.91 -8.45
C SER A 640 22.62 -4.92 -9.56
N ILE A 641 22.93 -5.24 -10.82
CA ILE A 641 22.70 -4.34 -11.96
C ILE A 641 21.22 -3.99 -12.07
N ILE A 642 20.33 -4.96 -11.90
CA ILE A 642 18.88 -4.72 -12.01
C ILE A 642 18.28 -3.96 -10.81
N ARG A 643 19.03 -3.78 -9.72
CA ARG A 643 18.58 -3.06 -8.51
C ARG A 643 19.15 -1.65 -8.44
N HIS A 644 20.39 -1.49 -8.87
CA HIS A 644 21.12 -0.23 -8.72
C HIS A 644 21.47 0.44 -10.05
N GLY A 645 21.15 -0.19 -11.17
CA GLY A 645 21.65 0.20 -12.48
C GLY A 645 23.11 -0.20 -12.71
N LEU A 646 23.65 0.27 -13.82
CA LEU A 646 25.05 0.06 -14.21
C LEU A 646 25.93 1.01 -13.38
N LEU A 647 26.35 0.55 -12.20
CA LEU A 647 27.16 1.34 -11.27
C LEU A 647 28.62 1.47 -11.73
N LEU A 648 29.16 2.69 -11.63
CA LEU A 648 30.58 3.03 -11.88
C LEU A 648 31.53 2.61 -10.74
N MET A 649 31.00 2.06 -9.65
CA MET A 649 31.70 1.96 -8.37
C MET A 649 32.96 1.09 -8.39
N ASN A 650 33.01 0.02 -9.21
CA ASN A 650 34.10 -0.95 -9.16
C ASN A 650 34.77 -1.18 -10.52
N VAL A 651 36.10 -1.21 -10.50
CA VAL A 651 36.94 -1.57 -11.66
C VAL A 651 37.01 -3.09 -11.77
N VAL A 652 36.27 -3.69 -12.72
CA VAL A 652 36.21 -5.16 -12.87
C VAL A 652 37.07 -5.67 -14.04
N HIS A 653 37.32 -4.81 -15.05
CA HIS A 653 38.14 -5.12 -16.22
C HIS A 653 39.17 -4.01 -16.46
N GLY A 654 40.24 -4.31 -17.20
CA GLY A 654 41.28 -3.33 -17.53
C GLY A 654 40.70 -2.11 -18.24
N ARG A 655 40.94 -0.90 -17.69
CA ARG A 655 40.46 0.38 -18.22
C ARG A 655 41.44 0.92 -19.25
N SER A 656 41.43 0.37 -20.46
CA SER A 656 42.24 0.90 -21.57
C SER A 656 41.83 2.32 -21.98
N TYR A 657 40.61 2.76 -21.63
CA TYR A 657 40.05 4.07 -22.01
C TYR A 657 39.50 4.87 -20.81
N GLY A 658 39.93 4.56 -19.59
CA GLY A 658 39.53 5.29 -18.38
C GLY A 658 38.26 4.77 -17.69
N ASP A 659 37.72 5.59 -16.81
CA ASP A 659 36.64 5.23 -15.89
C ASP A 659 35.29 5.41 -16.58
N GLY A 660 34.50 4.34 -16.67
CA GLY A 660 33.21 4.40 -17.37
C GLY A 660 32.47 3.06 -17.41
N VAL A 661 31.23 3.10 -17.87
CA VAL A 661 30.46 1.91 -18.27
C VAL A 661 30.73 1.67 -19.75
N TYR A 662 31.25 0.49 -20.07
CA TYR A 662 31.66 0.14 -21.43
C TYR A 662 30.51 -0.50 -22.19
N PHE A 663 30.32 -0.05 -23.44
CA PHE A 663 29.35 -0.60 -24.38
C PHE A 663 30.03 -1.01 -25.68
N ALA A 664 29.47 -2.00 -26.36
CA ALA A 664 29.93 -2.46 -27.67
C ALA A 664 28.82 -2.36 -28.72
N LYS A 665 29.18 -1.92 -29.93
CA LYS A 665 28.28 -1.97 -31.10
C LYS A 665 28.05 -3.41 -31.61
N GLN A 666 28.90 -4.34 -31.22
CA GLN A 666 28.82 -5.74 -31.61
C GLN A 666 28.36 -6.56 -30.40
N GLY A 667 27.14 -7.09 -30.44
CA GLY A 667 26.56 -7.88 -29.36
C GLY A 667 27.38 -9.11 -29.01
N GLN A 668 28.10 -9.69 -29.97
CA GLN A 668 29.00 -10.83 -29.74
C GLN A 668 30.20 -10.48 -28.85
N VAL A 669 30.67 -9.23 -28.86
CA VAL A 669 31.73 -8.76 -27.95
C VAL A 669 31.19 -8.74 -26.53
N SER A 670 30.04 -8.11 -26.33
CA SER A 670 29.40 -8.03 -25.01
C SER A 670 29.00 -9.41 -24.47
N MET A 671 28.25 -10.19 -25.25
CA MET A 671 27.77 -11.50 -24.84
C MET A 671 28.88 -12.57 -24.80
N GLY A 672 29.82 -12.54 -25.74
CA GLY A 672 30.86 -13.57 -25.86
C GLY A 672 32.10 -13.32 -25.01
N THR A 673 32.43 -12.07 -24.69
CA THR A 673 33.65 -11.72 -23.94
C THR A 673 33.37 -11.28 -22.51
N TYR A 674 32.32 -10.49 -22.28
CA TYR A 674 32.04 -9.89 -20.97
C TYR A 674 30.94 -10.61 -20.19
N ALA A 675 29.98 -11.26 -20.86
CA ALA A 675 28.89 -11.99 -20.21
C ALA A 675 29.29 -13.42 -19.80
N SER A 676 30.25 -13.54 -18.88
CA SER A 676 30.75 -14.84 -18.42
C SER A 676 29.68 -15.68 -17.70
N PRO A 677 29.63 -17.01 -17.93
CA PRO A 677 28.67 -17.89 -17.28
C PRO A 677 29.04 -18.18 -15.82
N SER A 678 28.03 -18.63 -15.06
CA SER A 678 28.23 -19.14 -13.70
C SER A 678 28.46 -20.66 -13.71
N SER A 679 29.24 -21.15 -12.75
CA SER A 679 29.32 -22.58 -12.43
C SER A 679 28.20 -23.05 -11.51
N PHE A 680 27.40 -22.13 -10.97
CA PHE A 680 26.29 -22.42 -10.08
C PHE A 680 24.95 -22.20 -10.80
N MET A 681 23.98 -23.05 -10.48
CA MET A 681 22.63 -22.98 -11.04
C MET A 681 21.64 -23.32 -9.92
N TRP A 682 20.54 -22.55 -9.85
CA TRP A 682 19.43 -22.90 -8.98
C TRP A 682 18.74 -24.14 -9.55
N ARG A 683 18.64 -25.22 -8.77
CA ARG A 683 18.21 -26.53 -9.31
C ARG A 683 16.78 -26.54 -9.84
N SER A 684 15.92 -25.68 -9.31
CA SER A 684 14.51 -25.59 -9.67
C SER A 684 14.24 -24.58 -10.80
N THR A 685 15.28 -23.93 -11.36
CA THR A 685 15.10 -23.01 -12.50
C THR A 685 14.65 -23.77 -13.75
N ARG A 686 13.69 -23.21 -14.48
CA ARG A 686 13.36 -23.62 -15.84
C ARG A 686 13.99 -22.73 -16.91
N LEU A 687 14.60 -21.62 -16.52
CA LEU A 687 15.22 -20.68 -17.45
C LEU A 687 16.73 -20.92 -17.62
N ASN A 688 17.46 -21.30 -16.57
CA ASN A 688 18.91 -21.53 -16.58
C ASN A 688 19.71 -20.43 -17.32
N PRO A 689 19.77 -19.21 -16.78
CA PRO A 689 20.50 -18.11 -17.42
C PRO A 689 22.01 -18.37 -17.44
N ILE A 690 22.58 -18.56 -18.62
CA ILE A 690 24.02 -18.81 -18.83
C ILE A 690 24.78 -17.51 -19.09
N SER A 691 24.25 -16.61 -19.90
CA SER A 691 24.90 -15.33 -20.20
C SER A 691 23.86 -14.26 -20.47
N CYS A 692 24.17 -13.02 -20.10
CA CYS A 692 23.22 -11.92 -20.11
C CYS A 692 23.88 -10.65 -20.64
N ALA A 693 23.17 -9.94 -21.52
CA ALA A 693 23.60 -8.65 -22.03
C ALA A 693 22.41 -7.68 -22.10
N ALA A 694 22.61 -6.44 -21.68
CA ALA A 694 21.64 -5.36 -21.87
C ALA A 694 21.86 -4.71 -23.22
N LEU A 695 20.77 -4.38 -23.91
CA LEU A 695 20.76 -3.42 -25.01
C LEU A 695 20.29 -2.08 -24.43
N ALA A 696 21.18 -1.10 -24.46
CA ALA A 696 20.93 0.23 -23.92
C ALA A 696 20.78 1.26 -25.05
N GLU A 697 19.87 2.18 -24.82
CA GLU A 697 19.71 3.44 -25.54
C GLU A 697 20.55 4.50 -24.82
N LEU A 698 21.39 5.19 -25.59
CA LEU A 698 22.41 6.10 -25.11
C LEU A 698 22.22 7.48 -25.71
N ASP A 699 22.35 8.49 -24.85
CA ASP A 699 22.50 9.90 -25.21
C ASP A 699 23.73 10.48 -24.48
N THR A 700 24.10 11.74 -24.74
CA THR A 700 25.30 12.38 -24.20
C THR A 700 25.42 12.30 -22.69
N ASP A 701 24.29 12.37 -21.99
CA ASP A 701 24.23 12.48 -20.52
C ASP A 701 23.53 11.30 -19.84
N TRP A 702 22.91 10.41 -20.62
CA TRP A 702 21.98 9.41 -20.07
C TRP A 702 22.11 8.04 -20.72
N ILE A 703 21.90 7.01 -19.89
CA ILE A 703 21.91 5.60 -20.28
C ILE A 703 20.58 5.00 -19.85
N ILE A 704 19.80 4.49 -20.80
CA ILE A 704 18.58 3.75 -20.51
C ILE A 704 18.73 2.32 -21.04
N CYS A 705 18.74 1.35 -20.14
CA CYS A 705 18.66 -0.05 -20.56
C CYS A 705 17.22 -0.36 -20.97
N ARG A 706 17.02 -0.88 -22.19
CA ARG A 706 15.68 -1.15 -22.77
C ARG A 706 15.36 -2.64 -22.83
N TYR A 707 16.36 -3.45 -23.12
CA TYR A 707 16.21 -4.90 -23.25
C TYR A 707 17.30 -5.62 -22.46
N LEU A 708 16.94 -6.77 -21.90
CA LEU A 708 17.86 -7.74 -21.33
C LEU A 708 17.77 -9.02 -22.15
N LEU A 709 18.86 -9.34 -22.85
CA LEU A 709 19.03 -10.57 -23.61
C LEU A 709 19.60 -11.63 -22.68
N VAL A 710 18.90 -12.75 -22.52
CA VAL A 710 19.28 -13.85 -21.63
C VAL A 710 19.46 -15.11 -22.46
N ARG A 711 20.72 -15.52 -22.65
CA ARG A 711 21.03 -16.81 -23.24
C ARG A 711 20.85 -17.88 -22.17
N CYS A 712 19.94 -18.80 -22.45
CA CYS A 712 19.58 -19.90 -21.57
C CYS A 712 20.35 -21.17 -21.94
N GLY A 713 20.58 -22.04 -20.98
CA GLY A 713 21.11 -23.39 -21.23
C GLY A 713 20.04 -24.38 -21.66
N ASP A 714 20.47 -25.47 -22.29
CA ASP A 714 19.58 -26.61 -22.56
C ASP A 714 19.20 -27.26 -21.21
N ILE A 715 17.93 -27.17 -20.84
CA ILE A 715 17.36 -27.95 -19.73
C ILE A 715 16.46 -29.03 -20.33
N SER A 716 16.60 -30.25 -19.78
CA SER A 716 15.71 -31.43 -19.81
C SER A 716 14.31 -31.28 -20.48
N PRO A 717 13.78 -32.30 -21.19
CA PRO A 717 12.57 -32.25 -22.04
C PRO A 717 11.22 -31.97 -21.35
N TYR A 718 11.20 -31.49 -20.10
CA TYR A 718 9.99 -30.98 -19.47
C TYR A 718 9.76 -29.55 -19.94
N LEU A 719 8.78 -29.40 -20.85
CA LEU A 719 8.30 -28.20 -21.51
C LEU A 719 8.79 -26.86 -20.91
N PRO A 720 9.49 -26.01 -21.69
CA PRO A 720 9.75 -24.63 -21.31
C PRO A 720 8.42 -23.91 -21.00
N PHE A 721 8.46 -22.79 -20.26
CA PHE A 721 7.28 -21.95 -19.94
C PHE A 721 6.38 -21.66 -21.17
N THR A 722 6.98 -21.72 -22.37
CA THR A 722 6.33 -21.79 -23.69
C THR A 722 7.23 -22.56 -24.66
N GLU A 723 6.63 -23.28 -25.62
CA GLU A 723 7.32 -23.90 -26.75
C GLU A 723 8.17 -22.86 -27.49
N THR A 724 9.50 -23.04 -27.48
CA THR A 724 10.52 -22.26 -28.21
C THR A 724 10.65 -20.76 -27.84
N PRO A 725 11.88 -20.21 -27.74
CA PRO A 725 12.06 -18.77 -27.78
C PRO A 725 11.44 -18.27 -29.09
N VAL A 726 10.64 -17.21 -29.03
CA VAL A 726 9.95 -16.61 -30.17
C VAL A 726 11.01 -16.14 -31.18
N CYS A 727 11.39 -17.06 -32.06
CA CYS A 727 12.22 -16.84 -33.24
C CYS A 727 11.30 -16.66 -34.46
N SER A 728 10.05 -16.25 -34.22
CA SER A 728 9.18 -15.81 -35.29
C SER A 728 9.79 -14.52 -35.86
N PRO A 729 9.92 -14.39 -37.20
CA PRO A 729 10.37 -13.14 -37.78
C PRO A 729 9.42 -12.03 -37.32
N VAL A 730 10.00 -10.89 -36.91
CA VAL A 730 9.24 -9.67 -36.63
C VAL A 730 8.38 -9.40 -37.88
N PRO A 731 7.06 -9.20 -37.76
CA PRO A 731 6.21 -8.92 -38.91
C PRO A 731 6.76 -7.72 -39.71
N GLU A 732 6.80 -7.84 -41.04
CA GLU A 732 7.39 -6.82 -41.93
C GLU A 732 6.81 -5.41 -41.73
N ASP A 733 5.57 -5.31 -41.24
CA ASP A 733 4.87 -4.05 -40.98
C ASP A 733 5.13 -3.43 -39.59
N THR A 734 6.04 -4.00 -38.78
CA THR A 734 6.33 -3.46 -37.44
C THR A 734 7.32 -2.30 -37.52
N PRO A 735 6.99 -1.09 -37.02
CA PRO A 735 7.91 0.03 -37.03
C PRO A 735 9.19 -0.30 -36.25
N SER A 736 10.34 -0.01 -36.85
CA SER A 736 11.66 -0.21 -36.26
C SER A 736 12.40 1.11 -36.10
N VAL A 737 13.24 1.20 -35.08
CA VAL A 737 14.11 2.36 -34.85
C VAL A 737 15.09 2.51 -36.02
N GLU A 738 15.15 3.71 -36.60
CA GLU A 738 16.20 4.06 -37.57
C GLU A 738 17.54 4.21 -36.83
N LEU A 739 18.49 3.33 -37.15
CA LEU A 739 19.83 3.34 -36.55
C LEU A 739 20.82 4.10 -37.43
N ASP A 740 21.69 4.89 -36.80
CA ASP A 740 22.74 5.63 -37.49
C ASP A 740 23.67 4.68 -38.29
N PRO A 741 23.75 4.82 -39.62
CA PRO A 741 24.61 3.99 -40.47
C PRO A 741 26.11 4.11 -40.16
N ALA A 742 26.57 5.23 -39.58
CA ALA A 742 27.95 5.40 -39.13
C ALA A 742 28.27 4.60 -37.85
N HIS A 743 27.23 4.17 -37.13
CA HIS A 743 27.33 3.41 -35.89
C HIS A 743 26.56 2.07 -35.98
N PRO A 744 26.94 1.15 -36.90
CA PRO A 744 26.19 -0.07 -37.15
C PRO A 744 26.15 -0.98 -35.91
N LEU A 745 24.94 -1.33 -35.48
CA LEU A 745 24.66 -2.25 -34.39
C LEU A 745 24.49 -3.66 -34.93
N THR A 746 25.35 -4.60 -34.51
CA THR A 746 25.40 -5.95 -35.09
C THR A 746 25.41 -7.05 -34.03
N PHE A 747 24.82 -8.20 -34.34
CA PHE A 747 24.94 -9.44 -33.56
C PHE A 747 25.38 -10.56 -34.51
N SER A 748 26.46 -11.27 -34.20
CA SER A 748 26.99 -12.34 -35.06
C SER A 748 27.12 -11.96 -36.55
N GLY A 749 27.51 -10.71 -36.83
CA GLY A 749 27.69 -10.18 -38.19
C GLY A 749 26.40 -9.74 -38.91
N LYS A 750 25.23 -9.86 -38.29
CA LYS A 750 23.95 -9.39 -38.83
C LYS A 750 23.56 -8.06 -38.18
N ASN A 751 22.97 -7.15 -38.96
CA ASN A 751 22.40 -5.90 -38.43
C ASN A 751 21.18 -6.22 -37.57
N ILE A 752 21.07 -5.53 -36.45
CA ILE A 752 19.99 -5.73 -35.50
C ILE A 752 18.81 -4.84 -35.85
N THR A 753 17.61 -5.38 -35.71
CA THR A 753 16.37 -4.61 -35.84
C THR A 753 15.78 -4.41 -34.46
N ILE A 754 15.58 -3.16 -34.05
CA ILE A 754 14.97 -2.82 -32.76
C ILE A 754 13.55 -2.34 -33.06
N PRO A 755 12.52 -2.99 -32.50
CA PRO A 755 11.16 -2.50 -32.66
C PRO A 755 11.01 -1.16 -31.94
N GLU A 756 10.19 -0.27 -32.47
CA GLU A 756 9.98 1.04 -31.88
C GLU A 756 9.44 0.90 -30.43
N PRO A 757 10.20 1.30 -29.39
CA PRO A 757 9.89 0.90 -28.02
C PRO A 757 8.51 1.32 -27.52
N GLY A 758 7.95 2.40 -28.09
CA GLY A 758 6.66 2.98 -27.70
C GLY A 758 5.46 2.52 -28.52
N TYR A 759 5.64 1.82 -29.64
CA TYR A 759 4.57 1.59 -30.62
C TYR A 759 3.33 0.89 -30.02
N ARG A 760 3.53 -0.30 -29.42
CA ARG A 760 2.44 -1.06 -28.79
C ARG A 760 1.84 -0.33 -27.60
N LEU A 761 2.67 0.34 -26.82
CA LEU A 761 2.21 1.11 -25.66
C LEU A 761 1.32 2.28 -26.11
N GLN A 762 1.70 2.99 -27.17
CA GLN A 762 0.89 4.06 -27.74
C GLN A 762 -0.44 3.54 -28.30
N GLN A 763 -0.43 2.39 -28.98
CA GLN A 763 -1.68 1.74 -29.43
C GLN A 763 -2.59 1.38 -28.26
N LEU A 764 -2.02 0.83 -27.18
CA LEU A 764 -2.77 0.53 -25.96
C LEU A 764 -3.38 1.79 -25.36
N LEU A 765 -2.59 2.86 -25.21
CA LEU A 765 -3.06 4.14 -24.68
C LEU A 765 -4.14 4.76 -25.54
N GLU A 766 -4.00 4.67 -26.86
CA GLU A 766 -4.99 5.18 -27.81
C GLU A 766 -6.29 4.38 -27.76
N ALA A 767 -6.20 3.04 -27.66
CA ALA A 767 -7.37 2.19 -27.45
C ALA A 767 -8.09 2.56 -26.14
N ARG A 768 -7.34 2.73 -25.04
CA ARG A 768 -7.90 3.18 -23.76
C ARG A 768 -8.57 4.54 -23.86
N ARG A 769 -7.95 5.54 -24.51
CA ARG A 769 -8.57 6.86 -24.72
C ARG A 769 -9.88 6.76 -25.47
N LYS A 770 -9.92 5.99 -26.56
CA LYS A 770 -11.14 5.77 -27.35
C LYS A 770 -12.25 5.06 -26.57
N GLU A 771 -11.89 4.12 -25.69
CA GLU A 771 -12.88 3.46 -24.82
C GLU A 771 -13.62 4.49 -23.94
N PHE A 772 -12.92 5.50 -23.39
CA PHE A 772 -13.54 6.58 -22.60
C PHE A 772 -14.24 7.66 -23.44
N GLU A 773 -13.73 8.02 -24.62
CA GLU A 773 -14.41 8.95 -25.52
C GLU A 773 -15.79 8.42 -25.97
N ASN A 774 -15.90 7.10 -26.16
CA ASN A 774 -17.15 6.45 -26.55
C ASN A 774 -18.14 6.27 -25.39
N GLU A 775 -17.69 6.33 -24.13
CA GLU A 775 -18.57 6.27 -22.94
C GLU A 775 -19.37 7.56 -22.74
N GLY A 776 -19.04 8.64 -23.45
CA GLY A 776 -19.75 9.90 -23.40
C GLY A 776 -19.39 10.71 -22.15
N ASP A 777 -18.77 11.87 -22.35
CA ASP A 777 -18.55 12.92 -21.34
C ASP A 777 -19.87 13.60 -20.89
N THR A 778 -20.98 12.86 -20.78
CA THR A 778 -22.21 13.34 -20.15
C THR A 778 -22.14 13.03 -18.67
N VAL A 779 -21.25 13.70 -17.95
CA VAL A 779 -21.63 14.14 -16.60
C VAL A 779 -22.52 15.34 -16.85
N GLU A 780 -23.81 15.11 -17.11
CA GLU A 780 -24.74 16.22 -17.07
C GLU A 780 -24.70 16.74 -15.63
N ILE A 781 -24.26 17.99 -15.48
CA ILE A 781 -24.35 18.74 -14.22
C ILE A 781 -25.79 18.65 -13.67
N GLU A 782 -26.77 18.47 -14.56
CA GLU A 782 -28.19 18.23 -14.26
C GLU A 782 -28.43 16.92 -13.48
N ASP A 783 -27.69 15.84 -13.71
CA ASP A 783 -27.87 14.55 -12.98
C ASP A 783 -27.37 14.62 -11.53
N ILE A 784 -26.29 15.38 -11.26
CA ILE A 784 -25.81 15.61 -9.89
C ILE A 784 -26.77 16.54 -9.15
N ILE A 785 -27.32 17.54 -9.84
CA ILE A 785 -28.36 18.43 -9.29
C ILE A 785 -29.65 17.67 -9.02
N HIS A 786 -30.06 16.74 -9.88
CA HIS A 786 -31.26 15.91 -9.70
C HIS A 786 -31.15 14.85 -8.59
N ILE A 787 -29.95 14.54 -8.09
CA ILE A 787 -29.72 13.62 -6.96
C ILE A 787 -29.64 14.38 -5.61
N LEU A 788 -29.36 15.68 -5.67
CA LEU A 788 -29.25 16.58 -4.52
C LEU A 788 -30.58 17.28 -4.18
N LEU A 789 -31.43 17.54 -5.18
CA LEU A 789 -32.86 17.88 -5.02
C LEU A 789 -33.71 16.61 -4.87
#